data_AF-A0A8H3EPL9-F1
#
_entry.id   AF-A0A8H3EPL9-F1
#
_cell.length_a   1.000
_cell.length_b   1.000
_cell.length_c   1.000
_cell.angle_alpha   90.00
_cell.angle_beta   90.00
_cell.angle_gamma   90.00
#
_symmetry.space_group_name_H-M   'P 1'
#
loop_
_entity.id
_entity.type
_entity.pdbx_description
1 polymer ?
#
loop_
_entity_poly.entity_id
_entity_poly.type
_entity_poly.pdbx_seq_one_letter_code
_entity_poly.pdbx_strand_id
1 'polypeptide(L)'
;MSWLGRMFTGDEELGKKDDDHRPQSNSASSSSSSSWSARKTSPAFRKRRAIYAICALLFIYLFVKNIPDDLGPSTRDFNPTVNQGGKLPEGTADPPAKKPKRPATPSEAEEHYHDGPIKFYKLALSLHSVARLGGQREVNRNVLFAASSLKSASEIIPLACEMARWERNDVHFAIMGRDDMEIQEIKSLNGAVDDCNVHWHDARPDYSRWSSEFRMEISVEASMEHIQTFVHPQVIIIDNPNREDSFFVTTLRSKSMDIGKSIIELPSDATENMMWITRLDSGSLAAWSTTYVDLLIQAPSGSSGSLVRLLKSIESADYLGTRRPHLTIELPAEIDAATWRYLENFVWPPVDSSGASHASQVSLRHRIPRRTLTEYEASARLIESFYPVRTKDSHVLLLSPQIELSPLYYHYLIYHLLEYKYSAHGKETKNSPHLMGISLELPTHFLNDSEPLVPPLMEKPPSNRKDSTPGEPTPFLWQAPNSNAALYFGDKWMEFHSFLTARLSKPPTTRTKVISKKHPSWLEFLLELMLARRYSLLYPNFSIDDEAIATVHHELYQVPEEFPREPPTLASVPELNPDEPLSLVYERKDRPPPNTEHSLSTSTLFSILPNSGDLPEIPNLPLLAFDGSTLTQKQANDDAWAFTEAYRREIGGCEAEAEVAKREPNSALDLFCHLDQVYDPLKVQMYDPKKMSHHGSAQKKPPVDEDIIPAEQKESAKKEASEHLARQAGRDTASPPKEKGDNGQEAQNEFQAQMARQKKQVGHEEEKVTGDEGQKEGTEVQKPDLKNTVEDPKSKTALEKGPGW
;
A
#
# COMPACT_ATOMS: atom_id res chain seq x y z
N MET A 1 22.43 40.43 60.74
CA MET A 1 23.47 40.18 59.70
C MET A 1 22.73 39.60 58.50
N SER A 2 22.40 40.43 57.50
CA SER A 2 23.28 40.70 56.33
C SER A 2 23.20 39.53 55.33
N TRP A 3 22.79 39.66 54.08
CA TRP A 3 22.25 40.77 53.28
C TRP A 3 21.80 40.12 51.94
N LEU A 4 20.65 40.56 51.41
CA LEU A 4 20.24 40.75 49.99
C LEU A 4 20.92 39.98 48.84
N GLY A 5 20.27 39.61 47.74
CA GLY A 5 18.97 40.05 47.21
C GLY A 5 18.83 39.75 45.70
N ARG A 6 17.56 39.68 45.28
CA ARG A 6 16.91 39.82 43.96
C ARG A 6 17.75 40.25 42.74
N MET A 7 17.34 39.81 41.54
CA MET A 7 16.46 40.60 40.64
C MET A 7 16.17 39.86 39.32
N PHE A 8 14.90 39.89 38.93
CA PHE A 8 14.42 39.77 37.54
C PHE A 8 14.38 41.18 36.92
N THR A 9 14.84 41.31 35.68
CA THR A 9 14.47 42.29 34.64
C THR A 9 14.83 41.59 33.31
N GLY A 10 13.97 41.34 32.33
CA GLY A 10 13.02 42.23 31.69
C GLY A 10 13.73 42.95 30.54
N ASP A 11 13.61 42.44 29.31
CA ASP A 11 13.43 43.23 28.08
C ASP A 11 13.20 42.32 26.87
N GLU A 12 12.01 42.49 26.29
CA GLU A 12 11.63 42.11 24.94
C GLU A 12 12.24 43.09 23.92
N GLU A 13 12.26 42.67 22.65
CA GLU A 13 12.32 43.47 21.43
C GLU A 13 13.65 43.51 20.62
N LEU A 14 13.46 43.06 19.36
CA LEU A 14 14.15 43.42 18.11
C LEU A 14 15.43 42.68 17.71
N GLY A 15 15.27 41.81 16.70
CA GLY A 15 16.40 41.24 15.96
C GLY A 15 16.03 40.32 14.80
N LYS A 16 15.16 40.77 13.90
CA LYS A 16 14.91 40.13 12.60
C LYS A 16 16.21 40.13 11.76
N LYS A 17 16.83 38.97 11.47
CA LYS A 17 17.55 38.71 10.20
C LYS A 17 18.18 37.31 10.07
N ASP A 18 18.01 36.77 8.87
CA ASP A 18 18.90 35.87 8.12
C ASP A 18 18.95 34.38 8.49
N ASP A 19 17.97 33.62 8.00
CA ASP A 19 18.10 32.18 7.70
C ASP A 19 17.71 31.94 6.22
N ASP A 20 18.57 32.40 5.30
CA ASP A 20 18.51 32.09 3.86
C ASP A 20 19.84 31.45 3.43
N HIS A 21 19.99 30.16 3.68
CA HIS A 21 21.01 29.34 3.03
C HIS A 21 20.37 28.11 2.39
N ARG A 22 19.87 28.28 1.16
CA ARG A 22 19.69 27.19 0.20
C ARG A 22 21.07 26.74 -0.32
N PRO A 23 21.40 25.43 -0.27
CA PRO A 23 22.54 24.92 -1.02
C PRO A 23 22.16 24.76 -2.50
N GLN A 24 22.96 25.36 -3.38
CA GLN A 24 22.90 25.18 -4.83
C GLN A 24 23.22 23.73 -5.21
N SER A 25 22.38 23.17 -6.08
CA SER A 25 22.62 21.92 -6.79
C SER A 25 23.57 22.15 -7.97
N ASN A 26 24.71 21.48 -7.98
CA ASN A 26 25.48 21.23 -9.19
C ASN A 26 25.49 19.72 -9.47
N SER A 27 24.98 19.36 -10.64
CA SER A 27 25.02 18.02 -11.21
C SER A 27 26.40 17.70 -11.77
N ALA A 28 26.98 16.54 -11.41
CA ALA A 28 27.63 15.59 -12.32
C ALA A 28 28.30 14.42 -11.55
N SER A 29 28.31 13.26 -12.20
CA SER A 29 29.07 12.01 -11.99
C SER A 29 28.65 11.00 -10.91
N SER A 30 27.91 9.99 -11.40
CA SER A 30 28.07 8.53 -11.26
C SER A 30 28.79 7.87 -10.07
N SER A 31 28.12 6.80 -9.62
CA SER A 31 28.65 5.49 -9.18
C SER A 31 29.09 5.27 -7.73
N SER A 32 28.47 4.23 -7.15
CA SER A 32 29.08 3.16 -6.35
C SER A 32 29.61 3.46 -4.94
N SER A 33 29.14 2.62 -4.01
CA SER A 33 29.77 2.15 -2.77
C SER A 33 29.92 3.14 -1.61
N SER A 34 29.08 2.91 -0.59
CA SER A 34 29.22 3.44 0.75
C SER A 34 30.46 2.85 1.44
N SER A 35 31.49 3.68 1.63
CA SER A 35 32.53 3.42 2.63
C SER A 35 32.58 4.59 3.60
N TRP A 36 32.32 4.29 4.88
CA TRP A 36 32.48 5.23 5.98
C TRP A 36 33.93 5.71 6.06
N SER A 37 34.15 7.01 5.85
CA SER A 37 35.43 7.64 6.18
C SER A 37 35.33 8.36 7.53
N ALA A 38 36.17 7.89 8.45
CA ALA A 38 36.37 8.42 9.78
C ALA A 38 36.75 9.91 9.74
N ARG A 39 35.98 10.75 10.44
CA ARG A 39 36.32 12.16 10.69
C ARG A 39 37.66 12.23 11.42
N LYS A 40 38.66 12.84 10.77
CA LYS A 40 39.88 13.35 11.40
C LYS A 40 39.50 14.40 12.44
N THR A 41 39.45 14.01 13.71
CA THR A 41 39.30 14.96 14.84
C THR A 41 40.64 15.64 15.14
N SER A 42 40.61 16.97 15.24
CA SER A 42 41.75 17.83 15.56
C SER A 42 42.40 17.48 16.92
N PRO A 43 43.70 17.80 17.11
CA PRO A 43 44.50 17.32 18.25
C PRO A 43 44.09 17.89 19.63
N ALA A 44 43.16 18.85 19.69
CA ALA A 44 42.65 19.41 20.94
C ALA A 44 41.64 18.49 21.66
N PHE A 45 40.97 17.58 20.95
CA PHE A 45 39.93 16.69 21.51
C PHE A 45 40.48 15.45 22.23
N ARG A 46 41.76 15.09 22.03
CA ARG A 46 42.38 13.91 22.69
C ARG A 46 42.70 14.15 24.17
N LYS A 47 43.02 15.39 24.56
CA LYS A 47 43.39 15.71 25.96
C LYS A 47 42.18 15.65 26.92
N ARG A 48 40.97 15.97 26.43
CA ARG A 48 39.74 15.91 27.24
C ARG A 48 39.26 14.47 27.47
N ARG A 49 39.38 13.59 26.47
CA ARG A 49 39.03 12.17 26.62
C ARG A 49 39.97 11.41 27.56
N ALA A 50 41.26 11.76 27.60
CA ALA A 50 42.19 11.17 28.55
C ALA A 50 41.83 11.52 30.01
N ILE A 51 41.41 12.77 30.27
CA ILE A 51 40.97 13.19 31.60
C ILE A 51 39.68 12.45 32.01
N TYR A 52 38.69 12.34 31.11
CA TYR A 52 37.48 11.58 31.41
C TYR A 52 37.74 10.09 31.63
N ALA A 53 38.69 9.49 30.90
CA ALA A 53 39.08 8.10 31.11
C ALA A 53 39.75 7.88 32.48
N ILE A 54 40.59 8.83 32.92
CA ILE A 54 41.20 8.78 34.27
C ILE A 54 40.13 8.97 35.35
N CYS A 55 39.20 9.92 35.17
CA CYS A 55 38.09 10.11 36.11
C CYS A 55 37.18 8.87 36.19
N ALA A 56 36.88 8.23 35.05
CA ALA A 56 36.08 7.01 35.01
C ALA A 56 36.79 5.84 35.71
N LEU A 57 38.10 5.67 35.48
CA LEU A 57 38.90 4.65 36.19
C LEU A 57 38.96 4.91 37.69
N LEU A 58 39.05 6.17 38.11
CA LEU A 58 39.04 6.55 39.52
C LEU A 58 37.67 6.31 40.15
N PHE A 59 36.58 6.54 39.39
CA PHE A 59 35.22 6.21 39.80
C PHE A 59 35.01 4.70 39.95
N ILE A 60 35.49 3.90 38.99
CA ILE A 60 35.43 2.44 39.04
C ILE A 60 36.27 1.92 40.22
N TYR A 61 37.46 2.48 40.45
CA TYR A 61 38.30 2.12 41.59
C TYR A 61 37.62 2.42 42.93
N LEU A 62 37.01 3.60 43.06
CA LEU A 62 36.24 3.95 44.27
C LEU A 62 35.00 3.07 44.41
N PHE A 63 34.32 2.74 43.31
CA PHE A 63 33.15 1.87 43.33
C PHE A 63 33.52 0.45 43.79
N VAL A 64 34.56 -0.17 43.21
CA VAL A 64 35.03 -1.50 43.61
C VAL A 64 35.53 -1.52 45.06
N LYS A 65 36.16 -0.44 45.53
CA LYS A 65 36.67 -0.36 46.91
C LYS A 65 35.57 -0.12 47.96
N ASN A 66 34.41 0.41 47.56
CA ASN A 66 33.28 0.71 48.44
C ASN A 66 32.09 -0.26 48.29
N ILE A 67 32.24 -1.40 47.63
CA ILE A 67 31.23 -2.47 47.71
C ILE A 67 31.39 -3.18 49.06
N PRO A 68 30.42 -3.08 49.99
CA PRO A 68 30.39 -3.97 51.14
C PRO A 68 30.06 -5.40 50.67
N ASP A 69 30.87 -6.36 51.06
CA ASP A 69 30.64 -7.80 50.87
C ASP A 69 29.43 -8.25 51.70
N ASP A 70 28.20 -8.02 51.22
CA ASP A 70 26.99 -8.76 51.64
C ASP A 70 25.77 -8.43 50.76
N LEU A 71 25.76 -8.92 49.51
CA LEU A 71 24.57 -8.94 48.66
C LEU A 71 24.29 -10.36 48.17
N GLY A 72 23.65 -11.15 49.04
CA GLY A 72 22.94 -12.36 48.65
C GLY A 72 21.68 -12.04 47.84
N PRO A 73 21.13 -13.00 47.06
CA PRO A 73 20.01 -12.75 46.15
C PRO A 73 18.71 -12.45 46.91
N SER A 74 18.11 -11.31 46.59
CA SER A 74 16.83 -10.84 47.12
C SER A 74 15.65 -11.56 46.45
N THR A 75 15.08 -12.56 47.11
CA THR A 75 13.71 -13.05 46.82
C THR A 75 12.71 -12.05 47.40
N ARG A 76 12.06 -11.28 46.54
CA ARG A 76 10.92 -10.42 46.90
C ARG A 76 9.64 -11.15 46.51
N ASP A 77 9.08 -11.90 47.45
CA ASP A 77 7.70 -12.38 47.35
C ASP A 77 6.75 -11.21 47.60
N PHE A 78 6.07 -10.77 46.54
CA PHE A 78 4.92 -9.87 46.62
C PHE A 78 3.68 -10.68 46.97
N ASN A 79 3.13 -10.46 48.17
CA ASN A 79 1.91 -11.12 48.63
C ASN A 79 0.80 -10.06 48.81
N PRO A 80 -0.27 -10.04 48.00
CA PRO A 80 -1.37 -9.12 48.20
C PRO A 80 -2.33 -9.68 49.27
N THR A 81 -2.40 -8.98 50.40
CA THR A 81 -3.37 -9.23 51.47
C THR A 81 -4.73 -8.67 51.09
N VAL A 82 -5.75 -9.53 51.04
CA VAL A 82 -7.17 -9.14 51.04
C VAL A 82 -7.79 -9.57 52.37
N ASN A 83 -8.34 -8.57 53.05
CA ASN A 83 -9.12 -8.68 54.29
C ASN A 83 -10.36 -9.55 54.10
N GLN A 84 -10.54 -10.57 54.94
CA GLN A 84 -11.88 -10.94 55.45
C GLN A 84 -11.77 -11.41 56.91
N GLY A 85 -12.40 -10.64 57.80
CA GLY A 85 -12.65 -11.05 59.17
C GLY A 85 -13.81 -12.04 59.27
N GLY A 86 -13.71 -12.98 60.20
CA GLY A 86 -14.78 -13.93 60.51
C GLY A 86 -14.42 -14.77 61.72
N LYS A 87 -15.21 -14.65 62.78
CA LYS A 87 -15.02 -15.17 64.14
C LYS A 87 -14.96 -16.72 64.22
N LEU A 88 -14.12 -17.22 65.13
CA LEU A 88 -14.29 -18.54 65.75
C LEU A 88 -15.62 -18.60 66.54
N PRO A 89 -16.19 -19.81 66.71
CA PRO A 89 -16.04 -20.40 68.04
C PRO A 89 -15.63 -21.88 68.04
N GLU A 90 -15.09 -22.20 69.21
CA GLU A 90 -14.58 -23.42 69.79
C GLU A 90 -15.59 -24.58 69.85
N GLY A 91 -15.11 -25.82 69.65
CA GLY A 91 -15.92 -27.03 69.77
C GLY A 91 -15.09 -28.31 69.56
N THR A 92 -14.66 -28.89 70.68
CA THR A 92 -14.02 -30.21 70.83
C THR A 92 -14.90 -31.37 70.35
N ALA A 93 -14.38 -32.26 69.50
CA ALA A 93 -14.73 -33.69 69.48
C ALA A 93 -13.75 -34.50 68.60
N ASP A 94 -13.19 -35.55 69.19
CA ASP A 94 -12.34 -36.58 68.58
C ASP A 94 -13.10 -37.51 67.59
N PRO A 95 -12.40 -38.38 66.81
CA PRO A 95 -12.62 -38.56 65.37
C PRO A 95 -13.50 -39.76 64.98
N PRO A 96 -13.97 -39.81 63.73
CA PRO A 96 -14.21 -41.11 63.09
C PRO A 96 -13.48 -41.28 61.75
N ALA A 97 -12.75 -42.40 61.69
CA ALA A 97 -12.59 -43.30 60.56
C ALA A 97 -12.20 -42.72 59.18
N LYS A 98 -10.96 -43.03 58.79
CA LYS A 98 -10.44 -43.05 57.42
C LYS A 98 -11.47 -43.62 56.43
N LYS A 99 -11.94 -42.79 55.51
CA LYS A 99 -12.43 -43.23 54.20
C LYS A 99 -11.30 -42.98 53.19
N PRO A 100 -10.99 -43.94 52.29
CA PRO A 100 -9.91 -43.75 51.33
C PRO A 100 -10.28 -42.62 50.37
N LYS A 101 -9.43 -41.59 50.31
CA LYS A 101 -9.48 -40.58 49.25
C LYS A 101 -9.35 -41.33 47.92
N ARG A 102 -10.36 -41.20 47.06
CA ARG A 102 -10.15 -41.33 45.61
C ARG A 102 -9.03 -40.36 45.22
N PRO A 103 -8.12 -40.71 44.30
CA PRO A 103 -7.09 -39.78 43.87
C PRO A 103 -7.78 -38.52 43.37
N ALA A 104 -7.48 -37.39 44.01
CA ALA A 104 -7.78 -36.08 43.48
C ALA A 104 -7.03 -35.98 42.15
N THR A 105 -7.74 -35.64 41.07
CA THR A 105 -7.11 -35.04 39.90
C THR A 105 -6.22 -33.89 40.39
N PRO A 106 -4.92 -33.88 40.03
CA PRO A 106 -4.04 -32.80 40.45
C PRO A 106 -4.62 -31.48 39.93
N SER A 107 -4.66 -30.46 40.79
CA SER A 107 -5.06 -29.12 40.34
C SER A 107 -4.04 -28.67 39.30
N GLU A 108 -4.47 -27.93 38.27
CA GLU A 108 -3.59 -27.40 37.20
C GLU A 108 -2.34 -26.67 37.73
N ALA A 109 -2.37 -26.17 38.97
CA ALA A 109 -1.23 -25.57 39.67
C ALA A 109 -0.10 -26.56 40.05
N GLU A 110 -0.34 -27.87 40.05
CA GLU A 110 0.68 -28.90 40.33
C GLU A 110 1.42 -29.37 39.07
N GLU A 111 0.93 -29.05 37.85
CA GLU A 111 1.58 -29.48 36.61
C GLU A 111 2.60 -28.46 36.07
N HIS A 112 2.46 -27.15 36.30
CA HIS A 112 3.31 -26.11 35.67
C HIS A 112 4.28 -25.39 36.63
N TYR A 113 5.25 -26.11 37.21
CA TYR A 113 6.15 -25.57 38.25
C TYR A 113 7.64 -25.49 37.87
N HIS A 114 8.03 -25.96 36.69
CA HIS A 114 9.44 -26.04 36.30
C HIS A 114 9.94 -24.74 35.65
N ASP A 115 10.94 -24.11 36.28
CA ASP A 115 11.60 -22.85 35.86
C ASP A 115 13.10 -23.02 35.53
N GLY A 116 13.52 -24.21 35.11
CA GLY A 116 14.91 -24.51 34.77
C GLY A 116 15.39 -23.85 33.46
N PRO A 117 16.71 -23.93 33.15
CA PRO A 117 17.25 -23.43 31.89
C PRO A 117 16.56 -24.08 30.69
N ILE A 118 16.45 -23.34 29.58
CA ILE A 118 15.77 -23.81 28.36
C ILE A 118 16.78 -24.48 27.45
N LYS A 119 16.49 -25.72 27.03
CA LYS A 119 17.31 -26.46 26.07
C LYS A 119 16.45 -27.06 24.96
N PHE A 120 16.83 -26.80 23.70
CA PHE A 120 16.16 -27.35 22.53
C PHE A 120 16.98 -28.50 21.90
N TYR A 121 16.81 -29.72 22.41
CA TYR A 121 17.53 -30.88 21.88
C TYR A 121 17.13 -31.24 20.45
N LYS A 122 15.85 -31.11 20.12
CA LYS A 122 15.28 -31.54 18.82
C LYS A 122 15.31 -30.42 17.78
N LEU A 123 15.14 -29.16 18.17
CA LEU A 123 15.12 -28.00 17.26
C LEU A 123 16.41 -27.91 16.46
N ALA A 124 17.57 -27.98 17.12
CA ALA A 124 18.87 -27.85 16.47
C ALA A 124 19.02 -28.88 15.32
N LEU A 125 18.65 -30.14 15.54
CA LEU A 125 18.73 -31.19 14.52
C LEU A 125 17.85 -30.87 13.30
N SER A 126 16.62 -30.40 13.54
CA SER A 126 15.70 -30.03 12.47
C SER A 126 16.18 -28.80 11.66
N LEU A 127 16.74 -27.78 12.32
CA LEU A 127 17.24 -26.58 11.66
C LEU A 127 18.47 -26.85 10.78
N HIS A 128 19.37 -27.74 11.20
CA HIS A 128 20.53 -28.10 10.36
C HIS A 128 20.11 -28.83 9.07
N SER A 129 18.99 -29.59 9.11
CA SER A 129 18.50 -30.31 7.93
C SER A 129 18.01 -29.37 6.81
N VAL A 130 17.56 -28.15 7.16
CA VAL A 130 17.01 -27.16 6.23
C VAL A 130 17.98 -26.06 5.83
N ALA A 131 19.26 -26.15 6.24
CA ALA A 131 20.28 -25.14 5.95
C ALA A 131 20.48 -24.86 4.44
N ARG A 132 20.04 -25.78 3.56
CA ARG A 132 20.12 -25.63 2.10
C ARG A 132 19.01 -24.76 1.50
N LEU A 133 17.93 -24.47 2.23
CA LEU A 133 16.75 -23.72 1.77
C LEU A 133 16.96 -22.20 1.82
N GLY A 134 18.19 -21.74 1.61
CA GLY A 134 18.47 -20.31 1.46
C GLY A 134 18.18 -19.43 2.68
N GLY A 135 18.04 -20.00 3.89
CA GLY A 135 17.76 -19.24 5.12
C GLY A 135 18.86 -18.25 5.55
N GLN A 136 20.01 -18.28 4.87
CA GLN A 136 21.07 -17.27 5.00
C GLN A 136 20.78 -15.97 4.23
N ARG A 137 19.74 -15.94 3.38
CA ARG A 137 19.34 -14.76 2.61
C ARG A 137 18.17 -14.06 3.31
N GLU A 138 18.22 -12.73 3.33
CA GLU A 138 17.12 -11.90 3.87
C GLU A 138 15.82 -12.07 3.07
N VAL A 139 15.93 -12.31 1.76
CA VAL A 139 14.81 -12.62 0.87
C VAL A 139 14.96 -14.07 0.41
N ASN A 140 14.00 -14.90 0.81
CA ASN A 140 13.93 -16.34 0.50
C ASN A 140 12.46 -16.76 0.32
N ARG A 141 12.22 -18.06 0.13
CA ARG A 141 10.89 -18.64 -0.12
C ARG A 141 10.25 -19.27 1.13
N ASN A 142 10.82 -19.00 2.30
CA ASN A 142 10.50 -19.73 3.52
C ASN A 142 9.26 -19.14 4.21
N VAL A 143 8.27 -19.99 4.46
CA VAL A 143 7.03 -19.67 5.17
C VAL A 143 6.96 -20.52 6.44
N LEU A 144 6.68 -19.90 7.59
CA LEU A 144 6.59 -20.61 8.86
C LEU A 144 5.13 -20.73 9.33
N PHE A 145 4.63 -21.94 9.46
CA PHE A 145 3.45 -22.25 10.26
C PHE A 145 3.90 -22.54 11.69
N ALA A 146 3.24 -21.95 12.67
CA ALA A 146 3.56 -22.15 14.08
C ALA A 146 2.30 -22.45 14.89
N ALA A 147 2.39 -23.42 15.80
CA ALA A 147 1.31 -23.76 16.71
C ALA A 147 1.85 -24.15 18.10
N SER A 148 1.11 -23.80 19.14
CA SER A 148 1.35 -24.28 20.50
C SER A 148 0.39 -25.41 20.85
N SER A 149 -0.90 -25.20 20.59
CA SER A 149 -1.96 -26.17 20.86
C SER A 149 -2.03 -27.26 19.80
N LEU A 150 -2.14 -28.53 20.21
CA LEU A 150 -2.36 -29.64 19.26
C LEU A 150 -3.67 -29.49 18.46
N LYS A 151 -4.69 -28.86 19.05
CA LYS A 151 -5.98 -28.61 18.36
C LYS A 151 -5.85 -27.57 17.25
N SER A 152 -4.95 -26.61 17.42
CA SER A 152 -4.67 -25.60 16.41
C SER A 152 -3.77 -26.18 15.34
N ALA A 153 -2.76 -26.96 15.73
CA ALA A 153 -1.92 -27.69 14.80
C ALA A 153 -2.74 -28.57 13.84
N SER A 154 -3.72 -29.33 14.32
CA SER A 154 -4.56 -30.18 13.46
C SER A 154 -5.37 -29.42 12.39
N GLU A 155 -5.75 -28.17 12.64
CA GLU A 155 -6.51 -27.35 11.68
C GLU A 155 -5.62 -26.76 10.58
N ILE A 156 -4.43 -26.29 10.95
CA ILE A 156 -3.53 -25.59 10.01
C ILE A 156 -2.61 -26.53 9.25
N ILE A 157 -2.44 -27.80 9.67
CA ILE A 157 -1.64 -28.81 8.96
C ILE A 157 -2.14 -29.04 7.53
N PRO A 158 -3.45 -29.27 7.27
CA PRO A 158 -3.97 -29.39 5.91
C PRO A 158 -3.63 -28.19 5.02
N LEU A 159 -3.72 -26.98 5.58
CA LEU A 159 -3.38 -25.73 4.87
C LEU A 159 -1.88 -25.67 4.53
N ALA A 160 -1.01 -26.04 5.46
CA ALA A 160 0.44 -26.11 5.25
C ALA A 160 0.81 -27.16 4.19
N CYS A 161 0.15 -28.32 4.22
CA CYS A 161 0.36 -29.38 3.23
C CYS A 161 -0.09 -28.95 1.82
N GLU A 162 -1.26 -28.33 1.70
CA GLU A 162 -1.71 -27.78 0.41
C GLU A 162 -0.73 -26.72 -0.11
N MET A 163 -0.25 -25.81 0.74
CA MET A 163 0.75 -24.81 0.34
C MET A 163 2.07 -25.46 -0.11
N ALA A 164 2.49 -26.57 0.50
CA ALA A 164 3.69 -27.28 0.09
C ALA A 164 3.54 -28.00 -1.26
N ARG A 165 2.34 -28.51 -1.60
CA ARG A 165 2.02 -29.09 -2.92
C ARG A 165 2.12 -28.05 -4.05
N TRP A 166 1.85 -26.79 -3.70
CA TRP A 166 2.38 -25.54 -4.26
C TRP A 166 3.66 -25.62 -5.11
N GLU A 167 4.70 -26.09 -4.41
CA GLU A 167 6.11 -25.84 -4.70
C GLU A 167 6.46 -24.35 -4.97
N ARG A 168 5.57 -23.42 -4.59
CA ARG A 168 5.78 -21.96 -4.65
C ARG A 168 6.57 -21.45 -3.44
N ASN A 169 6.44 -22.10 -2.29
CA ASN A 169 7.08 -21.76 -1.04
C ASN A 169 7.74 -22.98 -0.41
N ASP A 170 8.82 -22.74 0.33
CA ASP A 170 9.43 -23.73 1.21
C ASP A 170 8.71 -23.64 2.56
N VAL A 171 7.84 -24.61 2.87
CA VAL A 171 6.95 -24.56 4.02
C VAL A 171 7.58 -25.22 5.23
N HIS A 172 7.64 -24.49 6.34
CA HIS A 172 8.15 -24.92 7.63
C HIS A 172 7.01 -24.99 8.64
N PHE A 173 7.01 -25.99 9.52
CA PHE A 173 6.05 -26.14 10.59
C PHE A 173 6.76 -26.27 11.93
N ALA A 174 6.52 -25.35 12.86
CA ALA A 174 7.12 -25.34 14.19
C ALA A 174 6.09 -25.59 15.28
N ILE A 175 6.39 -26.52 16.18
CA ILE A 175 5.57 -26.81 17.37
C ILE A 175 6.25 -26.22 18.59
N MET A 176 5.56 -25.32 19.30
CA MET A 176 6.10 -24.54 20.42
C MET A 176 5.32 -24.71 21.74
N GLY A 177 4.50 -25.76 21.84
CA GLY A 177 3.60 -25.97 22.97
C GLY A 177 4.12 -26.81 24.12
N ARG A 178 3.21 -27.12 25.06
CA ARG A 178 3.48 -27.93 26.26
C ARG A 178 3.35 -29.43 26.02
N ASP A 179 2.48 -29.83 25.09
CA ASP A 179 2.20 -31.23 24.80
C ASP A 179 3.48 -31.99 24.37
N ASP A 180 3.65 -33.23 24.84
CA ASP A 180 4.87 -34.05 24.62
C ASP A 180 4.71 -35.11 23.50
N MET A 181 3.69 -34.98 22.66
CA MET A 181 3.43 -35.92 21.57
C MET A 181 4.55 -35.91 20.52
N GLU A 182 4.99 -37.05 20.01
CA GLU A 182 6.06 -37.06 19.01
C GLU A 182 5.58 -36.48 17.68
N ILE A 183 6.45 -35.79 16.93
CA ILE A 183 6.09 -35.21 15.63
C ILE A 183 5.59 -36.30 14.65
N GLN A 184 6.12 -37.52 14.73
CA GLN A 184 5.68 -38.61 13.87
C GLN A 184 4.25 -39.06 14.18
N GLU A 185 3.83 -38.97 15.45
CA GLU A 185 2.45 -39.24 15.87
C GLU A 185 1.52 -38.11 15.41
N ILE A 186 1.96 -36.85 15.51
CA ILE A 186 1.20 -35.70 14.99
C ILE A 186 0.98 -35.84 13.48
N LYS A 187 2.01 -36.25 12.74
CA LYS A 187 1.91 -36.50 11.30
C LYS A 187 0.94 -37.63 10.97
N SER A 188 1.03 -38.75 11.68
CA SER A 188 0.20 -39.92 11.40
C SER A 188 -1.27 -39.69 11.73
N LEU A 189 -1.57 -38.95 12.80
CA LEU A 189 -2.94 -38.59 13.18
C LEU A 189 -3.60 -37.62 12.19
N ASN A 190 -2.83 -36.76 11.55
CA ASN A 190 -3.34 -35.76 10.59
C ASN A 190 -3.19 -36.18 9.12
N GLY A 191 -2.80 -37.44 8.84
CA GLY A 191 -2.63 -37.95 7.47
C GLY A 191 -1.46 -37.32 6.69
N ALA A 192 -0.50 -36.67 7.36
CA ALA A 192 0.60 -35.91 6.75
C ALA A 192 1.88 -36.73 6.53
N VAL A 193 1.74 -38.02 6.21
CA VAL A 193 2.87 -38.98 6.27
C VAL A 193 3.68 -39.07 4.96
N ASP A 194 3.07 -38.94 3.78
CA ASP A 194 3.77 -39.16 2.50
C ASP A 194 3.55 -38.13 1.37
N ASP A 195 2.43 -37.38 1.33
CA ASP A 195 2.11 -36.42 0.24
C ASP A 195 2.38 -34.93 0.61
N CYS A 196 2.99 -34.69 1.77
CA CYS A 196 3.13 -33.36 2.35
C CYS A 196 4.61 -32.98 2.56
N ASN A 197 5.17 -32.22 1.61
CA ASN A 197 6.57 -31.73 1.61
C ASN A 197 6.80 -30.55 2.59
N VAL A 198 6.37 -30.71 3.85
CA VAL A 198 6.57 -29.70 4.90
C VAL A 198 7.82 -30.04 5.73
N HIS A 199 8.61 -29.03 6.08
CA HIS A 199 9.75 -29.16 6.97
C HIS A 199 9.35 -28.99 8.43
N TRP A 200 9.53 -30.01 9.25
CA TRP A 200 9.02 -30.03 10.63
C TRP A 200 10.10 -29.66 11.64
N HIS A 201 9.75 -28.79 12.59
CA HIS A 201 10.61 -28.27 13.64
C HIS A 201 9.98 -28.50 15.02
N ASP A 202 10.69 -29.23 15.88
CA ASP A 202 10.30 -29.40 17.28
C ASP A 202 10.97 -28.31 18.13
N ALA A 203 10.23 -27.24 18.39
CA ALA A 203 10.69 -26.07 19.14
C ALA A 203 10.28 -26.11 20.62
N ARG A 204 9.80 -27.26 21.12
CA ARG A 204 9.42 -27.43 22.52
C ARG A 204 10.66 -27.49 23.42
N PRO A 205 10.64 -26.84 24.60
CA PRO A 205 11.75 -26.92 25.54
C PRO A 205 11.80 -28.30 26.23
N ASP A 206 12.94 -28.61 26.85
CA ASP A 206 13.04 -29.73 27.78
C ASP A 206 12.02 -29.55 28.93
N TYR A 207 11.34 -30.64 29.34
CA TYR A 207 10.28 -30.60 30.34
C TYR A 207 9.09 -29.67 29.97
N SER A 208 8.74 -29.57 28.68
CA SER A 208 7.63 -28.71 28.17
C SER A 208 6.33 -28.89 28.95
N ARG A 209 5.94 -30.14 29.23
CA ARG A 209 4.72 -30.47 29.98
C ARG A 209 4.66 -29.83 31.37
N TRP A 210 5.81 -29.70 32.03
CA TRP A 210 5.88 -29.19 33.41
C TRP A 210 6.27 -27.71 33.51
N SER A 211 6.46 -27.05 32.37
CA SER A 211 7.00 -25.70 32.33
C SER A 211 5.98 -24.67 32.80
N SER A 212 6.46 -23.71 33.61
CA SER A 212 5.66 -22.54 33.96
C SER A 212 5.29 -21.72 32.70
N GLU A 213 4.28 -20.86 32.81
CA GLU A 213 3.89 -19.96 31.74
C GLU A 213 5.03 -19.02 31.32
N PHE A 214 5.69 -18.39 32.30
CA PHE A 214 6.84 -17.52 32.06
C PHE A 214 8.00 -18.23 31.34
N ARG A 215 8.31 -19.48 31.73
CA ARG A 215 9.33 -20.27 31.04
C ARG A 215 8.95 -20.55 29.59
N MET A 216 7.66 -20.80 29.32
CA MET A 216 7.17 -21.04 27.97
C MET A 216 7.24 -19.78 27.10
N GLU A 217 6.95 -18.59 27.64
CA GLU A 217 7.14 -17.31 26.92
C GLU A 217 8.60 -17.15 26.46
N ILE A 218 9.56 -17.27 27.37
CA ILE A 218 10.99 -17.16 27.04
C ILE A 218 11.40 -18.25 26.03
N SER A 219 10.83 -19.45 26.15
CA SER A 219 11.09 -20.54 25.22
C SER A 219 10.60 -20.24 23.79
N VAL A 220 9.39 -19.69 23.64
CA VAL A 220 8.87 -19.25 22.33
C VAL A 220 9.77 -18.17 21.75
N GLU A 221 10.22 -17.21 22.57
CA GLU A 221 11.11 -16.14 22.12
C GLU A 221 12.46 -16.68 21.61
N ALA A 222 13.12 -17.53 22.40
CA ALA A 222 14.43 -18.09 22.08
C ALA A 222 14.38 -19.06 20.88
N SER A 223 13.32 -19.87 20.79
CA SER A 223 13.14 -20.76 19.64
C SER A 223 12.87 -19.97 18.36
N MET A 224 12.08 -18.90 18.41
CA MET A 224 11.85 -18.03 17.27
C MET A 224 13.13 -17.32 16.82
N GLU A 225 14.01 -16.93 17.73
CA GLU A 225 15.32 -16.37 17.40
C GLU A 225 16.20 -17.37 16.64
N HIS A 226 16.23 -18.63 17.06
CA HIS A 226 16.92 -19.69 16.33
C HIS A 226 16.32 -19.91 14.94
N ILE A 227 14.98 -19.99 14.83
CA ILE A 227 14.30 -20.16 13.54
C ILE A 227 14.59 -18.96 12.62
N GLN A 228 14.54 -17.74 13.14
CA GLN A 228 14.86 -16.53 12.39
C GLN A 228 16.30 -16.51 11.86
N THR A 229 17.24 -17.07 12.62
CA THR A 229 18.67 -17.12 12.24
C THR A 229 18.96 -18.19 11.18
N PHE A 230 18.31 -19.35 11.26
CA PHE A 230 18.61 -20.48 10.37
C PHE A 230 17.67 -20.60 9.16
N VAL A 231 16.38 -20.30 9.35
CA VAL A 231 15.33 -20.38 8.32
C VAL A 231 15.04 -19.01 7.73
N HIS A 232 15.05 -17.96 8.56
CA HIS A 232 14.69 -16.59 8.15
C HIS A 232 13.33 -16.54 7.43
N PRO A 233 12.22 -16.93 8.08
CA PRO A 233 10.91 -16.94 7.44
C PRO A 233 10.49 -15.53 7.00
N GLN A 234 9.79 -15.44 5.87
CA GLN A 234 9.25 -14.17 5.36
C GLN A 234 7.94 -13.78 6.05
N VAL A 235 7.17 -14.79 6.45
CA VAL A 235 5.86 -14.66 7.10
C VAL A 235 5.68 -15.80 8.10
N ILE A 236 4.92 -15.51 9.15
CA ILE A 236 4.55 -16.48 10.18
C ILE A 236 3.02 -16.61 10.16
N ILE A 237 2.51 -17.84 10.07
CA ILE A 237 1.08 -18.14 10.02
C ILE A 237 0.72 -18.93 11.29
N ILE A 238 -0.30 -18.47 12.01
CA ILE A 238 -0.84 -19.14 13.20
C ILE A 238 -2.34 -19.33 13.09
N ASP A 239 -2.88 -20.29 13.82
CA ASP A 239 -4.33 -20.48 13.98
C ASP A 239 -4.97 -19.32 14.76
N ASN A 240 -6.29 -19.36 14.92
CA ASN A 240 -7.06 -18.40 15.67
C ASN A 240 -6.48 -18.22 17.09
N PRO A 241 -6.17 -16.97 17.50
CA PRO A 241 -5.59 -16.68 18.81
C PRO A 241 -6.46 -17.14 19.99
N ASN A 242 -7.77 -17.39 19.78
CA ASN A 242 -8.67 -17.93 20.82
C ASN A 242 -8.53 -19.45 21.04
N ARG A 243 -7.94 -20.19 20.10
CA ARG A 243 -7.69 -21.65 20.18
C ARG A 243 -6.27 -21.99 20.60
N GLU A 244 -5.37 -21.01 20.51
CA GLU A 244 -3.97 -21.10 20.89
C GLU A 244 -3.74 -20.70 22.35
N ASP A 245 -2.56 -21.04 22.86
CA ASP A 245 -2.16 -20.65 24.21
C ASP A 245 -1.80 -19.14 24.29
N SER A 246 -2.21 -18.48 25.39
CA SER A 246 -1.98 -17.05 25.66
C SER A 246 -0.51 -16.65 25.57
N PHE A 247 0.36 -17.44 26.21
CA PHE A 247 1.80 -17.21 26.27
C PHE A 247 2.44 -17.25 24.87
N PHE A 248 1.94 -18.13 23.99
CA PHE A 248 2.45 -18.31 22.64
C PHE A 248 2.08 -17.12 21.76
N VAL A 249 0.80 -16.77 21.70
CA VAL A 249 0.29 -15.67 20.86
C VAL A 249 0.92 -14.34 21.27
N THR A 250 0.97 -14.06 22.57
CA THR A 250 1.48 -12.77 23.09
C THR A 250 2.97 -12.62 22.78
N THR A 251 3.75 -13.67 23.07
CA THR A 251 5.21 -13.65 22.82
C THR A 251 5.50 -13.57 21.33
N LEU A 252 4.79 -14.36 20.51
CA LEU A 252 5.02 -14.39 19.07
C LEU A 252 4.72 -13.04 18.42
N ARG A 253 3.63 -12.36 18.83
CA ARG A 253 3.30 -10.99 18.40
C ARG A 253 4.42 -10.01 18.73
N SER A 254 4.90 -10.00 19.97
CA SER A 254 6.00 -9.12 20.40
C SER A 254 7.27 -9.41 19.60
N LYS A 255 7.68 -10.67 19.53
CA LYS A 255 8.92 -11.06 18.85
C LYS A 255 8.87 -10.79 17.36
N SER A 256 7.72 -11.00 16.72
CA SER A 256 7.54 -10.74 15.29
C SER A 256 7.65 -9.25 14.95
N MET A 257 7.16 -8.37 15.84
CA MET A 257 7.37 -6.93 15.71
C MET A 257 8.85 -6.56 15.83
N ASP A 258 9.59 -7.16 16.78
CA ASP A 258 11.01 -6.91 16.98
C ASP A 258 11.87 -7.34 15.78
N ILE A 259 11.54 -8.48 15.16
CA ILE A 259 12.23 -8.97 13.95
C ILE A 259 11.70 -8.35 12.65
N GLY A 260 10.60 -7.59 12.71
CA GLY A 260 9.97 -6.95 11.55
C GLY A 260 9.37 -7.93 10.53
N LYS A 261 8.79 -9.04 10.99
CA LYS A 261 8.12 -10.04 10.13
C LYS A 261 6.61 -9.99 10.29
N SER A 262 5.88 -10.26 9.21
CA SER A 262 4.42 -10.29 9.23
C SER A 262 3.91 -11.57 9.91
N ILE A 263 2.91 -11.41 10.78
CA ILE A 263 2.10 -12.51 11.29
C ILE A 263 0.76 -12.50 10.56
N ILE A 264 0.30 -13.66 10.13
CA ILE A 264 -1.06 -13.90 9.65
C ILE A 264 -1.76 -14.78 10.69
N GLU A 265 -2.79 -14.21 11.31
CA GLU A 265 -3.64 -14.90 12.27
C GLU A 265 -4.88 -15.38 11.54
N LEU A 266 -5.10 -16.69 11.52
CA LEU A 266 -6.20 -17.28 10.78
C LEU A 266 -7.52 -17.17 11.58
N PRO A 267 -8.66 -16.85 10.93
CA PRO A 267 -9.98 -16.92 11.56
C PRO A 267 -10.38 -18.37 11.83
N SER A 268 -11.44 -18.58 12.62
CA SER A 268 -11.93 -19.93 12.97
C SER A 268 -12.27 -20.80 11.77
N ASP A 269 -12.75 -20.20 10.67
CA ASP A 269 -13.22 -20.89 9.47
C ASP A 269 -12.19 -20.82 8.32
N ALA A 270 -10.91 -20.66 8.66
CA ALA A 270 -9.83 -20.46 7.70
C ALA A 270 -9.67 -21.61 6.70
N THR A 271 -9.88 -22.85 7.13
CA THR A 271 -9.75 -24.03 6.28
C THR A 271 -10.72 -24.02 5.10
N GLU A 272 -11.87 -23.35 5.21
CA GLU A 272 -12.84 -23.23 4.11
C GLU A 272 -12.67 -21.91 3.35
N ASN A 273 -12.51 -20.79 4.07
CA ASN A 273 -12.58 -19.44 3.48
C ASN A 273 -11.21 -18.84 3.09
N MET A 274 -10.10 -19.44 3.55
CA MET A 274 -8.74 -18.94 3.31
C MET A 274 -7.85 -19.89 2.51
N MET A 275 -8.39 -20.94 1.88
CA MET A 275 -7.60 -21.87 1.04
C MET A 275 -6.80 -21.16 -0.07
N TRP A 276 -7.28 -20.04 -0.57
CA TRP A 276 -6.59 -19.23 -1.59
C TRP A 276 -5.22 -18.71 -1.11
N ILE A 277 -4.98 -18.59 0.21
CA ILE A 277 -3.69 -18.15 0.76
C ILE A 277 -2.54 -19.11 0.38
N THR A 278 -2.86 -20.39 0.18
CA THR A 278 -1.90 -21.43 -0.20
C THR A 278 -1.29 -21.20 -1.59
N ARG A 279 -1.94 -20.37 -2.42
CA ARG A 279 -1.52 -20.07 -3.79
C ARG A 279 -0.53 -18.91 -3.88
N LEU A 280 -0.43 -18.09 -2.83
CA LEU A 280 0.46 -16.94 -2.79
C LEU A 280 1.92 -17.34 -2.54
N ASP A 281 2.86 -16.58 -3.09
CA ASP A 281 4.28 -16.71 -2.78
C ASP A 281 4.67 -15.99 -1.49
N SER A 282 5.80 -16.39 -0.92
CA SER A 282 6.41 -15.79 0.28
C SER A 282 6.56 -14.27 0.22
N GLY A 283 6.88 -13.70 -0.96
CA GLY A 283 6.99 -12.26 -1.15
C GLY A 283 5.65 -11.53 -1.04
N SER A 284 4.58 -12.16 -1.56
CA SER A 284 3.21 -11.70 -1.39
C SER A 284 2.77 -11.78 0.08
N LEU A 285 3.01 -12.92 0.73
CA LEU A 285 2.60 -13.12 2.13
C LEU A 285 3.37 -12.21 3.11
N ALA A 286 4.64 -11.89 2.81
CA ALA A 286 5.41 -10.90 3.58
C ALA A 286 4.73 -9.51 3.57
N ALA A 287 4.09 -9.15 2.47
CA ALA A 287 3.42 -7.86 2.31
C ALA A 287 2.09 -7.76 3.06
N TRP A 288 1.55 -8.87 3.62
CA TRP A 288 0.23 -8.93 4.25
C TRP A 288 -0.04 -7.83 5.28
N SER A 289 0.93 -7.51 6.14
CA SER A 289 0.81 -6.47 7.17
C SER A 289 1.17 -5.06 6.68
N THR A 290 1.72 -4.97 5.48
CA THR A 290 2.23 -3.73 4.88
C THR A 290 1.26 -3.10 3.90
N THR A 291 0.25 -3.82 3.41
CA THR A 291 -0.74 -3.31 2.47
C THR A 291 -1.81 -2.49 3.21
N TYR A 292 -2.12 -1.30 2.68
CA TYR A 292 -3.14 -0.42 3.23
C TYR A 292 -4.13 -0.03 2.14
N VAL A 293 -5.41 -0.29 2.38
CA VAL A 293 -6.50 0.06 1.48
C VAL A 293 -7.40 1.07 2.19
N ASP A 294 -7.62 2.23 1.57
CA ASP A 294 -8.57 3.23 2.05
C ASP A 294 -9.82 3.22 1.16
N LEU A 295 -10.99 3.18 1.78
CA LEU A 295 -12.29 3.23 1.10
C LEU A 295 -12.68 4.68 0.86
N LEU A 296 -13.01 5.02 -0.37
CA LEU A 296 -13.47 6.34 -0.77
C LEU A 296 -14.85 6.24 -1.41
N ILE A 297 -15.84 6.91 -0.80
CA ILE A 297 -17.23 6.95 -1.29
C ILE A 297 -17.60 8.38 -1.65
N GLN A 298 -18.06 8.61 -2.88
CA GLN A 298 -18.62 9.89 -3.30
C GLN A 298 -20.15 9.82 -3.34
N ALA A 299 -20.83 10.40 -2.35
CA ALA A 299 -22.28 10.39 -2.26
C ALA A 299 -22.91 11.58 -3.01
N PRO A 300 -23.79 11.36 -4.01
CA PRO A 300 -24.61 12.43 -4.59
C PRO A 300 -25.81 12.74 -3.69
N SER A 301 -26.42 13.92 -3.90
CA SER A 301 -27.69 14.29 -3.28
C SER A 301 -28.81 13.34 -3.69
N GLY A 302 -29.71 12.96 -2.77
CA GLY A 302 -30.87 12.12 -3.10
C GLY A 302 -30.60 10.61 -3.18
N SER A 303 -29.44 10.14 -2.70
CA SER A 303 -29.00 8.73 -2.78
C SER A 303 -29.00 7.98 -1.43
N SER A 304 -29.77 8.47 -0.45
CA SER A 304 -29.75 7.94 0.92
C SER A 304 -29.88 6.41 1.03
N GLY A 305 -30.83 5.79 0.32
CA GLY A 305 -31.04 4.34 0.37
C GLY A 305 -29.86 3.53 -0.16
N SER A 306 -29.27 3.97 -1.27
CA SER A 306 -28.16 3.26 -1.91
C SER A 306 -26.88 3.37 -1.07
N LEU A 307 -26.58 4.56 -0.53
CA LEU A 307 -25.46 4.75 0.39
C LEU A 307 -25.59 3.90 1.65
N VAL A 308 -26.79 3.84 2.26
CA VAL A 308 -27.04 3.01 3.44
C VAL A 308 -26.84 1.52 3.13
N ARG A 309 -27.29 1.04 1.96
CA ARG A 309 -27.05 -0.34 1.52
C ARG A 309 -25.55 -0.63 1.38
N LEU A 310 -24.80 0.25 0.72
CA LEU A 310 -23.35 0.11 0.58
C LEU A 310 -22.68 0.03 1.95
N LEU A 311 -22.98 0.97 2.87
CA LEU A 311 -22.38 0.98 4.20
C LEU A 311 -22.69 -0.28 5.01
N LYS A 312 -23.90 -0.84 4.89
CA LYS A 312 -24.26 -2.12 5.50
C LYS A 312 -23.49 -3.29 4.89
N SER A 313 -23.30 -3.31 3.57
CA SER A 313 -22.52 -4.36 2.90
C SER A 313 -21.04 -4.34 3.35
N ILE A 314 -20.45 -3.15 3.49
CA ILE A 314 -19.10 -2.94 4.02
C ILE A 314 -19.02 -3.41 5.48
N GLU A 315 -20.04 -3.15 6.29
CA GLU A 315 -20.09 -3.60 7.70
C GLU A 315 -20.11 -5.13 7.82
N SER A 316 -20.86 -5.80 6.95
CA SER A 316 -21.07 -7.25 6.97
C SER A 316 -19.93 -8.08 6.38
N ALA A 317 -18.94 -7.45 5.74
CA ALA A 317 -17.86 -8.15 5.07
C ALA A 317 -16.81 -8.72 6.02
N ASP A 318 -16.14 -9.80 5.57
CA ASP A 318 -15.00 -10.40 6.27
C ASP A 318 -13.70 -9.69 5.87
N TYR A 319 -12.96 -9.22 6.87
CA TYR A 319 -11.69 -8.51 6.74
C TYR A 319 -10.49 -9.37 7.15
N LEU A 320 -10.60 -10.69 7.12
CA LEU A 320 -9.48 -11.63 7.32
C LEU A 320 -8.83 -11.51 8.71
N GLY A 321 -9.59 -11.10 9.73
CA GLY A 321 -9.06 -10.78 11.06
C GLY A 321 -8.06 -9.61 11.07
N THR A 322 -7.91 -8.88 9.97
CA THR A 322 -7.02 -7.71 9.86
C THR A 322 -7.72 -6.44 10.30
N ARG A 323 -6.93 -5.37 10.48
CA ARG A 323 -7.47 -4.04 10.78
C ARG A 323 -8.36 -3.57 9.64
N ARG A 324 -9.59 -3.18 9.97
CA ARG A 324 -10.54 -2.66 8.98
C ARG A 324 -10.01 -1.38 8.30
N PRO A 325 -10.28 -1.21 7.00
CA PRO A 325 -9.82 -0.06 6.22
C PRO A 325 -10.40 1.28 6.70
N HIS A 326 -9.69 2.38 6.44
CA HIS A 326 -10.22 3.72 6.70
C HIS A 326 -11.32 4.04 5.69
N LEU A 327 -12.41 4.65 6.16
CA LEU A 327 -13.56 5.00 5.35
C LEU A 327 -13.70 6.52 5.22
N THR A 328 -13.56 7.03 4.00
CA THR A 328 -13.81 8.45 3.68
C THR A 328 -15.09 8.57 2.88
N ILE A 329 -16.05 9.34 3.42
CA ILE A 329 -17.33 9.62 2.75
C ILE A 329 -17.36 11.10 2.37
N GLU A 330 -17.39 11.36 1.07
CA GLU A 330 -17.62 12.68 0.53
C GLU A 330 -19.12 12.96 0.40
N LEU A 331 -19.57 13.98 1.13
CA LEU A 331 -20.96 14.38 1.17
C LEU A 331 -21.22 15.58 0.23
N PRO A 332 -22.41 15.65 -0.38
CA PRO A 332 -22.82 16.78 -1.19
C PRO A 332 -23.14 17.99 -0.30
N ALA A 333 -23.32 19.17 -0.89
CA ALA A 333 -23.61 20.37 -0.09
C ALA A 333 -24.95 20.28 0.65
N GLU A 334 -25.94 19.62 0.06
CA GLU A 334 -27.25 19.37 0.67
C GLU A 334 -27.38 17.88 0.96
N ILE A 335 -27.43 17.53 2.25
CA ILE A 335 -27.50 16.15 2.73
C ILE A 335 -28.97 15.80 3.01
N ASP A 336 -29.39 14.63 2.54
CA ASP A 336 -30.72 14.11 2.85
C ASP A 336 -30.88 13.82 4.35
N ALA A 337 -32.04 14.16 4.92
CA ALA A 337 -32.28 13.95 6.35
C ALA A 337 -32.14 12.49 6.80
N ALA A 338 -32.47 11.53 5.93
CA ALA A 338 -32.30 10.10 6.19
C ALA A 338 -30.82 9.71 6.28
N THR A 339 -30.00 10.19 5.34
CA THR A 339 -28.54 9.98 5.34
C THR A 339 -27.92 10.54 6.61
N TRP A 340 -28.29 11.77 6.99
CA TRP A 340 -27.76 12.41 8.20
C TRP A 340 -28.05 11.58 9.47
N ARG A 341 -29.31 11.15 9.65
CA ARG A 341 -29.72 10.32 10.81
C ARG A 341 -29.00 8.98 10.87
N TYR A 342 -28.70 8.39 9.71
CA TYR A 342 -27.93 7.16 9.65
C TYR A 342 -26.47 7.41 10.05
N LEU A 343 -25.82 8.42 9.45
CA LEU A 343 -24.43 8.77 9.74
C LEU A 343 -24.18 9.20 11.18
N GLU A 344 -25.18 9.82 11.84
CA GLU A 344 -25.11 10.18 13.27
C GLU A 344 -24.88 8.96 14.18
N ASN A 345 -25.42 7.79 13.81
CA ASN A 345 -25.32 6.55 14.59
C ASN A 345 -24.32 5.55 13.99
N PHE A 346 -23.67 5.90 12.89
CA PHE A 346 -22.76 5.00 12.19
C PHE A 346 -21.42 4.96 12.91
N VAL A 347 -21.05 3.78 13.43
CA VAL A 347 -19.79 3.54 14.12
C VAL A 347 -18.93 2.60 13.29
N TRP A 348 -17.73 3.05 12.95
CA TRP A 348 -16.77 2.24 12.19
C TRP A 348 -15.34 2.43 12.72
N PRO A 349 -14.59 1.33 12.95
CA PRO A 349 -15.01 -0.06 12.80
C PRO A 349 -16.06 -0.46 13.87
N PRO A 350 -16.92 -1.47 13.59
CA PRO A 350 -17.81 -2.06 14.60
C PRO A 350 -17.02 -2.50 15.83
N VAL A 351 -17.66 -2.43 17.01
CA VAL A 351 -17.04 -2.83 18.26
C VAL A 351 -16.85 -4.35 18.26
N ASP A 352 -15.60 -4.80 18.22
CA ASP A 352 -15.28 -6.22 18.31
C ASP A 352 -15.62 -6.80 19.70
N SER A 353 -15.81 -8.11 19.77
CA SER A 353 -16.13 -8.86 21.01
C SER A 353 -15.06 -8.75 22.11
N SER A 354 -13.87 -8.24 21.77
CA SER A 354 -12.77 -7.94 22.70
C SER A 354 -13.01 -6.67 23.54
N GLY A 355 -14.05 -5.88 23.22
CA GLY A 355 -14.37 -4.63 23.93
C GLY A 355 -13.31 -3.53 23.77
N ALA A 356 -12.31 -3.73 22.91
CA ALA A 356 -11.30 -2.74 22.60
C ALA A 356 -11.92 -1.65 21.73
N SER A 357 -12.10 -0.45 22.30
CA SER A 357 -12.55 0.73 21.56
C SER A 357 -11.47 1.13 20.56
N HIS A 358 -11.59 0.69 19.30
CA HIS A 358 -10.78 1.22 18.22
C HIS A 358 -11.12 2.70 17.99
N ALA A 359 -10.12 3.51 17.64
CA ALA A 359 -10.36 4.88 17.20
C ALA A 359 -11.26 4.86 15.96
N SER A 360 -12.25 5.75 15.90
CA SER A 360 -13.13 5.84 14.72
C SER A 360 -12.30 6.01 13.46
N GLN A 361 -12.51 5.13 12.48
CA GLN A 361 -11.83 5.14 11.20
C GLN A 361 -12.72 5.74 10.11
N VAL A 362 -13.59 6.69 10.44
CA VAL A 362 -14.46 7.39 9.47
C VAL A 362 -14.05 8.84 9.32
N SER A 363 -13.92 9.29 8.07
CA SER A 363 -13.73 10.69 7.71
C SER A 363 -14.92 11.17 6.88
N LEU A 364 -15.66 12.17 7.39
CA LEU A 364 -16.77 12.78 6.67
C LEU A 364 -16.31 14.11 6.06
N ARG A 365 -16.37 14.23 4.73
CA ARG A 365 -16.03 15.47 4.01
C ARG A 365 -17.29 16.12 3.49
N HIS A 366 -17.79 17.14 4.17
CA HIS A 366 -19.00 17.86 3.76
C HIS A 366 -18.69 19.07 2.89
N ARG A 367 -19.29 19.12 1.69
CA ARG A 367 -19.10 20.23 0.76
C ARG A 367 -19.80 21.51 1.22
N ILE A 368 -19.13 22.66 1.05
CA ILE A 368 -19.70 23.99 1.31
C ILE A 368 -20.38 24.60 0.05
N PRO A 369 -19.76 24.63 -1.15
CA PRO A 369 -20.39 25.26 -2.31
C PRO A 369 -21.65 24.52 -2.78
N ARG A 370 -22.74 25.26 -2.97
CA ARG A 370 -24.03 24.74 -3.48
C ARG A 370 -24.17 24.79 -5.00
N ARG A 371 -23.27 25.50 -5.69
CA ARG A 371 -23.27 25.58 -7.15
C ARG A 371 -22.91 24.24 -7.77
N THR A 372 -23.37 24.00 -9.00
CA THR A 372 -22.88 22.90 -9.82
C THR A 372 -21.37 23.04 -10.02
N LEU A 373 -20.66 21.94 -9.90
CA LEU A 373 -19.22 21.93 -10.16
C LEU A 373 -18.99 21.92 -11.67
N THR A 374 -17.89 22.51 -12.10
CA THR A 374 -17.38 22.22 -13.43
C THR A 374 -16.71 20.85 -13.43
N GLU A 375 -16.58 20.23 -14.60
CA GLU A 375 -15.92 18.93 -14.77
C GLU A 375 -14.50 18.92 -14.18
N TYR A 376 -13.77 20.03 -14.35
CA TYR A 376 -12.43 20.20 -13.79
C TYR A 376 -12.43 20.26 -12.26
N GLU A 377 -13.37 20.98 -11.66
CA GLU A 377 -13.48 21.10 -10.20
C GLU A 377 -13.95 19.80 -9.54
N ALA A 378 -14.90 19.09 -10.17
CA ALA A 378 -15.36 17.78 -9.70
C ALA A 378 -14.22 16.76 -9.74
N SER A 379 -13.44 16.77 -10.82
CA SER A 379 -12.29 15.89 -10.98
C SER A 379 -11.19 16.21 -9.97
N ALA A 380 -10.81 17.49 -9.81
CA ALA A 380 -9.80 17.90 -8.84
C ALA A 380 -10.19 17.49 -7.41
N ARG A 381 -11.45 17.73 -7.02
CA ARG A 381 -11.97 17.36 -5.70
C ARG A 381 -11.81 15.87 -5.41
N LEU A 382 -12.19 15.00 -6.34
CA LEU A 382 -12.10 13.55 -6.14
C LEU A 382 -10.63 13.14 -5.95
N ILE A 383 -9.72 13.65 -6.76
CA ILE A 383 -8.31 13.25 -6.69
C ILE A 383 -7.60 13.82 -5.45
N GLU A 384 -8.02 15.00 -4.98
CA GLU A 384 -7.57 15.59 -3.72
C GLU A 384 -8.11 14.89 -2.47
N SER A 385 -9.10 13.99 -2.61
CA SER A 385 -9.69 13.28 -1.47
C SER A 385 -8.81 12.21 -0.86
N PHE A 386 -7.87 11.70 -1.65
CA PHE A 386 -6.92 10.69 -1.22
C PHE A 386 -5.54 11.01 -1.78
N TYR A 387 -4.54 11.04 -0.91
CA TYR A 387 -3.15 11.15 -1.30
C TYR A 387 -2.30 10.14 -0.50
N PRO A 388 -1.62 9.18 -1.16
CA PRO A 388 -0.96 8.09 -0.46
C PRO A 388 0.30 8.57 0.26
N VAL A 389 0.40 8.28 1.55
CA VAL A 389 1.63 8.55 2.34
C VAL A 389 2.76 7.62 1.91
N ARG A 390 2.44 6.34 1.72
CA ARG A 390 3.37 5.34 1.17
C ARG A 390 2.95 4.99 -0.24
N THR A 391 3.75 5.44 -1.18
CA THR A 391 3.51 5.33 -2.62
C THR A 391 3.26 3.89 -3.07
N LYS A 392 4.03 2.94 -2.55
CA LYS A 392 3.95 1.53 -2.93
C LYS A 392 2.89 0.74 -2.19
N ASP A 393 2.46 1.21 -1.02
CA ASP A 393 1.72 0.39 -0.05
C ASP A 393 0.31 0.89 0.28
N SER A 394 0.04 2.17 0.05
CA SER A 394 -1.27 2.77 0.26
C SER A 394 -2.04 2.77 -1.05
N HIS A 395 -3.26 2.24 -1.05
CA HIS A 395 -4.13 2.13 -2.21
C HIS A 395 -5.52 2.67 -1.87
N VAL A 396 -6.26 3.08 -2.89
CA VAL A 396 -7.62 3.62 -2.71
C VAL A 396 -8.63 2.75 -3.43
N LEU A 397 -9.63 2.26 -2.70
CA LEU A 397 -10.79 1.58 -3.24
C LEU A 397 -11.90 2.62 -3.42
N LEU A 398 -12.15 2.98 -4.67
CA LEU A 398 -13.23 3.88 -5.03
C LEU A 398 -14.53 3.09 -5.14
N LEU A 399 -15.55 3.54 -4.41
CA LEU A 399 -16.87 2.94 -4.39
C LEU A 399 -17.94 3.99 -4.67
N SER A 400 -18.78 3.67 -5.64
CA SER A 400 -20.01 4.38 -5.93
C SER A 400 -21.11 3.97 -4.95
N PRO A 401 -21.96 4.90 -4.48
CA PRO A 401 -23.03 4.60 -3.53
C PRO A 401 -24.12 3.70 -4.11
N GLN A 402 -24.11 3.42 -5.42
CA GLN A 402 -25.01 2.44 -6.05
C GLN A 402 -24.55 0.99 -5.86
N ILE A 403 -23.35 0.75 -5.34
CA ILE A 403 -22.80 -0.59 -5.18
C ILE A 403 -23.36 -1.31 -3.97
N GLU A 404 -23.52 -2.61 -4.11
CA GLU A 404 -23.60 -3.56 -3.01
C GLU A 404 -22.46 -4.58 -3.14
N LEU A 405 -21.75 -4.85 -2.04
CA LEU A 405 -20.60 -5.74 -2.02
C LEU A 405 -20.96 -7.11 -1.41
N SER A 406 -20.38 -8.17 -1.96
CA SER A 406 -20.39 -9.50 -1.33
C SER A 406 -19.58 -9.47 -0.02
N PRO A 407 -19.94 -10.27 1.00
CA PRO A 407 -19.14 -10.40 2.23
C PRO A 407 -17.67 -10.79 1.99
N LEU A 408 -17.34 -11.40 0.85
CA LEU A 408 -15.99 -11.86 0.49
C LEU A 408 -15.21 -10.88 -0.41
N TYR A 409 -15.74 -9.68 -0.68
CA TYR A 409 -15.09 -8.75 -1.61
C TYR A 409 -13.65 -8.41 -1.20
N TYR A 410 -13.40 -8.32 0.11
CA TYR A 410 -12.07 -8.00 0.62
C TYR A 410 -11.09 -9.14 0.44
N HIS A 411 -11.55 -10.40 0.51
CA HIS A 411 -10.72 -11.58 0.22
C HIS A 411 -10.25 -11.53 -1.25
N TYR A 412 -11.18 -11.28 -2.17
CA TYR A 412 -10.86 -11.15 -3.59
C TYR A 412 -9.84 -10.03 -3.84
N LEU A 413 -10.08 -8.86 -3.24
CA LEU A 413 -9.22 -7.70 -3.39
C LEU A 413 -7.81 -7.96 -2.87
N ILE A 414 -7.67 -8.46 -1.65
CA ILE A 414 -6.36 -8.76 -1.05
C ILE A 414 -5.66 -9.86 -1.83
N TYR A 415 -6.36 -10.91 -2.25
CA TYR A 415 -5.74 -12.00 -3.02
C TYR A 415 -5.11 -11.49 -4.32
N HIS A 416 -5.87 -10.73 -5.12
CA HIS A 416 -5.41 -10.17 -6.39
C HIS A 416 -4.34 -9.09 -6.19
N LEU A 417 -4.48 -8.28 -5.14
CA LEU A 417 -3.50 -7.26 -4.81
C LEU A 417 -2.14 -7.88 -4.48
N LEU A 418 -2.12 -8.91 -3.63
CA LEU A 418 -0.91 -9.59 -3.21
C LEU A 418 -0.23 -10.28 -4.41
N GLU A 419 -0.98 -11.04 -5.20
CA GLU A 419 -0.43 -11.76 -6.36
C GLU A 419 0.11 -10.79 -7.43
N TYR A 420 -0.66 -9.79 -7.85
CA TYR A 420 -0.28 -8.97 -9.01
C TYR A 420 0.67 -7.82 -8.71
N LYS A 421 0.69 -7.32 -7.47
CA LYS A 421 1.53 -6.18 -7.07
C LYS A 421 2.72 -6.58 -6.18
N TYR A 422 2.55 -7.54 -5.27
CA TYR A 422 3.57 -7.85 -4.26
C TYR A 422 4.40 -9.08 -4.56
N SER A 423 3.87 -10.02 -5.33
CA SER A 423 4.56 -11.25 -5.71
C SER A 423 5.95 -11.00 -6.29
N ALA A 424 6.89 -11.87 -5.93
CA ALA A 424 8.23 -11.89 -6.52
C ALA A 424 8.17 -12.22 -8.02
N HIS A 425 7.30 -13.15 -8.42
CA HIS A 425 7.09 -13.51 -9.84
C HIS A 425 6.44 -12.35 -10.62
N GLY A 426 5.52 -11.62 -9.96
CA GLY A 426 4.92 -10.40 -10.50
C GLY A 426 5.95 -9.29 -10.76
N LYS A 427 6.88 -9.05 -9.83
CA LYS A 427 7.92 -8.01 -9.92
C LYS A 427 8.94 -8.26 -11.03
N GLU A 428 9.27 -9.51 -11.32
CA GLU A 428 10.21 -9.86 -12.40
C GLU A 428 9.57 -9.76 -13.80
N THR A 429 8.23 -9.81 -13.86
CA THR A 429 7.49 -9.73 -15.12
C THR A 429 7.43 -8.29 -15.62
N LYS A 430 8.04 -8.02 -16.78
CA LYS A 430 8.10 -6.69 -17.45
C LYS A 430 6.73 -5.99 -17.62
N ASN A 431 5.62 -6.71 -17.48
CA ASN A 431 4.26 -6.22 -17.70
C ASN A 431 3.52 -5.77 -16.42
N SER A 432 3.96 -6.19 -15.22
CA SER A 432 3.41 -5.73 -13.93
C SER A 432 3.35 -4.21 -13.76
N PRO A 433 4.31 -3.38 -14.23
CA PRO A 433 4.22 -1.92 -14.03
C PRO A 433 3.08 -1.24 -14.80
N HIS A 434 2.41 -1.94 -15.72
CA HIS A 434 1.31 -1.41 -16.52
C HIS A 434 -0.08 -1.69 -15.92
N LEU A 435 -0.15 -2.42 -14.80
CA LEU A 435 -1.40 -2.57 -14.07
C LEU A 435 -1.65 -1.31 -13.21
N MET A 436 -2.82 -0.70 -13.38
CA MET A 436 -3.19 0.50 -12.63
C MET A 436 -4.02 0.18 -11.38
N GLY A 437 -4.72 -0.96 -11.38
CA GLY A 437 -5.67 -1.29 -10.35
C GLY A 437 -6.47 -2.56 -10.65
N ILE A 438 -7.42 -2.86 -9.77
CA ILE A 438 -8.27 -4.05 -9.78
C ILE A 438 -9.73 -3.61 -9.68
N SER A 439 -10.57 -4.04 -10.61
CA SER A 439 -12.02 -3.82 -10.59
C SER A 439 -12.70 -4.92 -9.78
N LEU A 440 -13.76 -4.57 -9.02
CA LEU A 440 -14.63 -5.53 -8.35
C LEU A 440 -15.90 -5.83 -9.15
N GLU A 441 -16.27 -4.90 -10.03
CA GLU A 441 -17.41 -5.02 -10.94
C GLU A 441 -16.96 -5.44 -12.32
N LEU A 442 -17.78 -6.26 -12.99
CA LEU A 442 -17.75 -6.46 -14.43
C LEU A 442 -18.83 -5.58 -15.10
N PRO A 443 -18.46 -4.53 -15.85
CA PRO A 443 -19.43 -3.71 -16.59
C PRO A 443 -20.11 -4.53 -17.68
N THR A 444 -21.38 -4.25 -17.95
CA THR A 444 -22.14 -4.91 -19.03
C THR A 444 -22.07 -4.16 -20.36
N HIS A 445 -21.57 -2.93 -20.35
CA HIS A 445 -21.48 -2.03 -21.51
C HIS A 445 -20.11 -1.36 -21.57
N PHE A 446 -19.72 -0.90 -22.75
CA PHE A 446 -18.55 -0.04 -22.91
C PHE A 446 -18.78 1.37 -22.30
N LEU A 447 -17.70 2.09 -22.01
CA LEU A 447 -17.74 3.42 -21.38
C LEU A 447 -18.51 4.49 -22.17
N ASN A 448 -18.72 4.27 -23.46
CA ASN A 448 -19.47 5.14 -24.36
C ASN A 448 -20.98 4.79 -24.42
N ASP A 449 -21.44 3.79 -23.65
CA ASP A 449 -22.79 3.21 -23.67
C ASP A 449 -23.27 2.70 -25.05
N SER A 450 -22.36 2.49 -26.02
CA SER A 450 -22.78 2.17 -27.40
C SER A 450 -23.15 0.71 -27.61
N GLU A 451 -22.33 -0.21 -27.07
CA GLU A 451 -22.44 -1.65 -27.28
C GLU A 451 -22.26 -2.42 -25.96
N PRO A 452 -22.88 -3.60 -25.83
CA PRO A 452 -22.67 -4.48 -24.68
C PRO A 452 -21.25 -5.06 -24.68
N LEU A 453 -20.65 -5.15 -23.50
CA LEU A 453 -19.34 -5.77 -23.31
C LEU A 453 -19.51 -7.28 -23.28
N VAL A 454 -18.80 -7.98 -24.16
CA VAL A 454 -18.65 -9.44 -24.10
C VAL A 454 -17.28 -9.73 -23.50
N PRO A 455 -17.19 -10.33 -22.29
CA PRO A 455 -15.91 -10.62 -21.67
C PRO A 455 -15.14 -11.67 -22.50
N PRO A 456 -13.81 -11.52 -22.63
CA PRO A 456 -12.99 -12.46 -23.38
C PRO A 456 -12.89 -13.79 -22.62
N LEU A 457 -12.85 -14.87 -23.39
CA LEU A 457 -12.63 -16.23 -22.87
C LEU A 457 -11.16 -16.61 -23.01
N MET A 458 -10.72 -17.62 -22.24
CA MET A 458 -9.34 -18.08 -22.30
C MET A 458 -9.03 -18.76 -23.64
N GLU A 459 -8.12 -18.18 -24.44
CA GLU A 459 -7.71 -18.75 -25.74
C GLU A 459 -6.70 -19.90 -25.60
N LYS A 460 -5.81 -19.82 -24.61
CA LYS A 460 -4.76 -20.84 -24.37
C LYS A 460 -4.62 -21.14 -22.88
N PRO A 461 -4.67 -22.42 -22.48
CA PRO A 461 -4.35 -22.79 -21.12
C PRO A 461 -2.88 -22.46 -20.81
N PRO A 462 -2.55 -21.99 -19.59
CA PRO A 462 -1.17 -21.78 -19.19
C PRO A 462 -0.36 -23.07 -19.37
N SER A 463 0.86 -22.95 -19.92
CA SER A 463 1.69 -24.07 -20.39
C SER A 463 1.99 -25.15 -19.35
N ASN A 464 1.77 -24.84 -18.08
CA ASN A 464 2.13 -25.69 -16.95
C ASN A 464 1.00 -26.60 -16.48
N ARG A 465 -0.20 -26.59 -17.10
CA ARG A 465 -1.32 -27.43 -16.64
C ARG A 465 -2.07 -28.12 -17.77
N LYS A 466 -2.39 -29.40 -17.52
CA LYS A 466 -3.12 -30.30 -18.43
C LYS A 466 -4.64 -30.21 -18.28
N ASP A 467 -5.14 -29.52 -17.25
CA ASP A 467 -6.55 -29.56 -16.83
C ASP A 467 -7.36 -28.29 -17.15
N SER A 468 -6.74 -27.24 -17.72
CA SER A 468 -7.49 -26.05 -18.14
C SER A 468 -8.03 -26.25 -19.55
N THR A 469 -9.35 -26.10 -19.71
CA THR A 469 -9.98 -26.23 -21.03
C THR A 469 -10.04 -24.85 -21.73
N PRO A 470 -9.72 -24.77 -23.03
CA PRO A 470 -9.93 -23.55 -23.81
C PRO A 470 -11.42 -23.15 -23.78
N GLY A 471 -11.71 -21.87 -23.56
CA GLY A 471 -13.08 -21.35 -23.49
C GLY A 471 -13.66 -21.14 -22.10
N GLU A 472 -12.90 -21.38 -21.03
CA GLU A 472 -13.32 -21.03 -19.67
C GLU A 472 -13.28 -19.51 -19.40
N PRO A 473 -14.17 -18.99 -18.53
CA PRO A 473 -14.10 -17.63 -18.02
C PRO A 473 -12.73 -17.36 -17.38
N THR A 474 -12.11 -16.25 -17.76
CA THR A 474 -10.82 -15.82 -17.19
C THR A 474 -10.87 -14.33 -16.90
N PRO A 475 -10.27 -13.86 -15.77
CA PRO A 475 -10.04 -12.45 -15.60
C PRO A 475 -9.25 -11.90 -16.80
N PHE A 476 -9.40 -10.60 -17.06
CA PHE A 476 -8.81 -9.96 -18.23
C PHE A 476 -8.39 -8.53 -17.91
N LEU A 477 -7.48 -8.01 -18.73
CA LEU A 477 -6.99 -6.64 -18.65
C LEU A 477 -7.76 -5.78 -19.63
N TRP A 478 -8.22 -4.62 -19.19
CA TRP A 478 -8.93 -3.68 -20.06
C TRP A 478 -8.44 -2.26 -19.85
N GLN A 479 -8.18 -1.53 -20.95
CA GLN A 479 -7.77 -0.12 -20.94
C GLN A 479 -8.95 0.84 -20.72
N ALA A 480 -9.88 0.46 -19.84
CA ALA A 480 -11.01 1.27 -19.44
C ALA A 480 -10.94 1.52 -17.93
N PRO A 481 -11.08 2.77 -17.45
CA PRO A 481 -11.21 3.04 -16.03
C PRO A 481 -12.61 2.68 -15.51
N ASN A 482 -12.73 2.40 -14.21
CA ASN A 482 -14.01 2.11 -13.55
C ASN A 482 -14.28 3.11 -12.40
N SER A 483 -15.46 3.73 -12.40
CA SER A 483 -15.90 4.67 -11.37
C SER A 483 -16.77 4.07 -10.26
N ASN A 484 -17.27 2.86 -10.49
CA ASN A 484 -18.26 2.23 -9.64
C ASN A 484 -17.62 1.44 -8.50
N ALA A 485 -16.75 0.48 -8.80
CA ALA A 485 -16.05 -0.31 -7.79
C ALA A 485 -14.68 -0.76 -8.29
N ALA A 486 -13.65 0.02 -7.98
CA ALA A 486 -12.27 -0.31 -8.36
C ALA A 486 -11.23 0.18 -7.36
N LEU A 487 -10.24 -0.67 -7.12
CA LEU A 487 -9.02 -0.37 -6.37
C LEU A 487 -7.98 0.23 -7.31
N TYR A 488 -7.51 1.44 -7.03
CA TYR A 488 -6.40 2.08 -7.71
C TYR A 488 -5.12 2.03 -6.85
N PHE A 489 -4.01 1.69 -7.49
CA PHE A 489 -2.72 1.64 -6.82
C PHE A 489 -2.18 3.05 -6.51
N GLY A 490 -1.61 3.24 -5.31
CA GLY A 490 -1.16 4.57 -4.86
C GLY A 490 -0.09 5.22 -5.74
N ASP A 491 0.85 4.44 -6.27
CA ASP A 491 1.89 4.92 -7.19
C ASP A 491 1.27 5.49 -8.48
N LYS A 492 0.21 4.84 -8.97
CA LYS A 492 -0.53 5.23 -10.17
C LYS A 492 -1.49 6.39 -9.88
N TRP A 493 -2.08 6.42 -8.69
CA TRP A 493 -2.93 7.53 -8.24
C TRP A 493 -2.14 8.84 -8.13
N MET A 494 -0.91 8.82 -7.61
CA MET A 494 -0.07 10.03 -7.62
C MET A 494 0.36 10.45 -9.01
N GLU A 495 0.68 9.48 -9.91
CA GLU A 495 0.97 9.81 -11.31
C GLU A 495 -0.25 10.50 -11.96
N PHE A 496 -1.46 10.03 -11.64
CA PHE A 496 -2.69 10.67 -12.08
C PHE A 496 -2.93 12.05 -11.44
N HIS A 497 -2.63 12.23 -10.16
CA HIS A 497 -2.68 13.55 -9.52
C HIS A 497 -1.71 14.53 -10.20
N SER A 498 -0.48 14.11 -10.49
CA SER A 498 0.52 14.90 -11.23
C SER A 498 0.04 15.25 -12.64
N PHE A 499 -0.53 14.27 -13.35
CA PHE A 499 -1.14 14.45 -14.66
C PHE A 499 -2.27 15.48 -14.64
N LEU A 500 -3.23 15.33 -13.72
CA LEU A 500 -4.39 16.21 -13.63
C LEU A 500 -3.96 17.65 -13.29
N THR A 501 -3.00 17.80 -12.38
CA THR A 501 -2.43 19.12 -12.02
C THR A 501 -1.87 19.83 -13.25
N ALA A 502 -1.07 19.14 -14.06
CA ALA A 502 -0.53 19.69 -15.30
C ALA A 502 -1.62 19.94 -16.36
N ARG A 503 -2.57 19.02 -16.50
CA ARG A 503 -3.66 19.10 -17.47
C ARG A 503 -4.60 20.29 -17.22
N LEU A 504 -4.87 20.60 -15.94
CA LEU A 504 -5.69 21.73 -15.51
C LEU A 504 -5.03 23.09 -15.77
N SER A 505 -3.70 23.14 -15.89
CA SER A 505 -2.97 24.37 -16.23
C SER A 505 -3.08 24.75 -17.72
N LYS A 506 -3.52 23.81 -18.57
CA LYS A 506 -3.68 24.01 -20.01
C LYS A 506 -5.12 24.44 -20.33
N PRO A 507 -5.34 25.24 -21.38
CA PRO A 507 -6.69 25.65 -21.76
C PRO A 507 -7.58 24.44 -22.11
N PRO A 508 -8.90 24.55 -21.90
CA PRO A 508 -9.83 23.51 -22.28
C PRO A 508 -9.74 23.25 -23.80
N THR A 509 -9.57 21.97 -24.16
CA THR A 509 -9.48 21.55 -25.56
C THR A 509 -10.85 21.09 -26.05
N THR A 510 -11.12 21.28 -27.34
CA THR A 510 -12.40 20.93 -27.98
C THR A 510 -12.47 19.46 -28.42
N ARG A 511 -11.71 18.56 -27.77
CA ARG A 511 -11.75 17.13 -28.14
C ARG A 511 -13.14 16.55 -27.86
N THR A 512 -13.58 15.67 -28.75
CA THR A 512 -14.81 14.91 -28.58
C THR A 512 -14.66 13.97 -27.39
N LYS A 513 -15.60 14.05 -26.45
CA LYS A 513 -15.68 13.13 -25.32
C LYS A 513 -15.93 11.72 -25.81
N VAL A 514 -15.20 10.77 -25.24
CA VAL A 514 -15.30 9.35 -25.57
C VAL A 514 -16.23 8.65 -24.59
N ILE A 515 -16.20 9.08 -23.33
CA ILE A 515 -16.98 8.52 -22.24
C ILE A 515 -18.35 9.19 -22.19
N SER A 516 -19.37 8.38 -21.93
CA SER A 516 -20.75 8.83 -21.73
C SER A 516 -20.86 9.79 -20.54
N LYS A 517 -21.76 10.78 -20.65
CA LYS A 517 -22.06 11.72 -19.55
C LYS A 517 -22.71 11.06 -18.33
N LYS A 518 -23.04 9.76 -18.41
CA LYS A 518 -23.49 8.98 -17.26
C LYS A 518 -22.36 8.67 -16.28
N HIS A 519 -21.12 8.72 -16.73
CA HIS A 519 -19.95 8.48 -15.91
C HIS A 519 -19.30 9.80 -15.47
N PRO A 520 -18.68 9.84 -14.29
CA PRO A 520 -17.99 11.03 -13.80
C PRO A 520 -16.90 11.54 -14.77
N SER A 521 -16.73 12.85 -14.85
CA SER A 521 -15.83 13.50 -15.83
C SER A 521 -14.35 13.16 -15.63
N TRP A 522 -13.94 12.82 -14.42
CA TRP A 522 -12.54 12.50 -14.12
C TRP A 522 -12.05 11.25 -14.85
N LEU A 523 -12.97 10.35 -15.24
CA LEU A 523 -12.64 9.15 -16.01
C LEU A 523 -12.07 9.48 -17.38
N GLU A 524 -12.44 10.61 -17.98
CA GLU A 524 -11.88 11.03 -19.28
C GLU A 524 -10.40 11.37 -19.15
N PHE A 525 -10.04 12.15 -18.12
CA PHE A 525 -8.65 12.46 -17.83
C PHE A 525 -7.87 11.20 -17.47
N LEU A 526 -8.51 10.28 -16.74
CA LEU A 526 -7.87 9.02 -16.41
C LEU A 526 -7.64 8.16 -17.65
N LEU A 527 -8.62 8.07 -18.55
CA LEU A 527 -8.50 7.35 -19.81
C LEU A 527 -7.37 7.92 -20.68
N GLU A 528 -7.24 9.25 -20.77
CA GLU A 528 -6.10 9.90 -21.45
C GLU A 528 -4.75 9.40 -20.91
N LEU A 529 -4.61 9.37 -19.57
CA LEU A 529 -3.39 8.87 -18.94
C LEU A 529 -3.19 7.37 -19.19
N MET A 530 -4.26 6.58 -19.12
CA MET A 530 -4.21 5.15 -19.33
C MET A 530 -3.75 4.81 -20.75
N LEU A 531 -4.25 5.52 -21.76
CA LEU A 531 -3.83 5.35 -23.15
C LEU A 531 -2.37 5.78 -23.36
N ALA A 532 -1.94 6.91 -22.79
CA ALA A 532 -0.56 7.37 -22.90
C ALA A 532 0.44 6.40 -22.22
N ARG A 533 0.07 5.81 -21.10
CA ARG A 533 0.95 4.94 -20.30
C ARG A 533 0.74 3.45 -20.52
N ARG A 534 -0.22 3.11 -21.37
CA ARG A 534 -0.64 1.74 -21.61
C ARG A 534 -1.15 1.05 -20.34
N TYR A 535 -1.79 1.81 -19.47
CA TYR A 535 -2.36 1.26 -18.25
C TYR A 535 -3.64 0.50 -18.52
N SER A 536 -3.85 -0.53 -17.72
CA SER A 536 -5.04 -1.37 -17.74
C SER A 536 -5.50 -1.62 -16.31
N LEU A 537 -6.81 -1.84 -16.16
CA LEU A 537 -7.39 -2.40 -14.96
C LEU A 537 -7.62 -3.90 -15.15
N LEU A 538 -7.51 -4.65 -14.07
CA LEU A 538 -7.90 -6.05 -14.03
C LEU A 538 -9.41 -6.15 -13.78
N TYR A 539 -10.14 -6.81 -14.67
CA TYR A 539 -11.57 -7.05 -14.53
C TYR A 539 -11.87 -8.51 -14.16
N PRO A 540 -12.86 -8.74 -13.29
CA PRO A 540 -13.28 -10.09 -12.93
C PRO A 540 -14.05 -10.74 -14.07
N ASN A 541 -13.96 -12.07 -14.14
CA ASN A 541 -14.80 -12.92 -14.95
C ASN A 541 -14.85 -14.28 -14.27
N PHE A 542 -15.95 -14.57 -13.59
CA PHE A 542 -16.08 -15.72 -12.69
C PHE A 542 -16.55 -16.96 -13.43
N SER A 543 -16.25 -18.15 -12.90
CA SER A 543 -16.60 -19.42 -13.53
C SER A 543 -18.07 -19.80 -13.39
N ILE A 544 -18.75 -19.26 -12.37
CA ILE A 544 -20.17 -19.47 -12.13
C ILE A 544 -20.93 -18.30 -12.75
N ASP A 545 -21.79 -18.62 -13.71
CA ASP A 545 -22.65 -17.63 -14.37
C ASP A 545 -23.52 -16.91 -13.32
N ASP A 546 -23.67 -15.59 -13.48
CA ASP A 546 -24.44 -14.68 -12.63
C ASP A 546 -23.95 -14.43 -11.18
N GLU A 547 -22.83 -15.01 -10.75
CA GLU A 547 -22.19 -14.63 -9.48
C GLU A 547 -21.28 -13.42 -9.64
N ALA A 548 -21.45 -12.42 -8.78
CA ALA A 548 -20.62 -11.22 -8.73
C ALA A 548 -20.14 -10.89 -7.32
N ILE A 549 -19.00 -10.22 -7.23
CA ILE A 549 -18.44 -9.72 -5.97
C ILE A 549 -18.95 -8.31 -5.65
N ALA A 550 -19.30 -7.54 -6.68
CA ALA A 550 -19.94 -6.25 -6.57
C ALA A 550 -21.07 -6.15 -7.60
N THR A 551 -22.24 -5.70 -7.15
CA THR A 551 -23.41 -5.46 -8.00
C THR A 551 -23.74 -3.98 -7.99
N VAL A 552 -24.01 -3.41 -9.17
CA VAL A 552 -24.47 -2.03 -9.33
C VAL A 552 -25.98 -2.00 -9.44
N HIS A 553 -26.60 -1.24 -8.57
CA HIS A 553 -28.04 -1.08 -8.51
C HIS A 553 -28.47 0.27 -9.12
N HIS A 554 -29.68 0.31 -9.69
CA HIS A 554 -30.09 1.43 -10.55
C HIS A 554 -31.27 2.26 -10.05
N GLU A 555 -31.93 1.84 -8.98
CA GLU A 555 -33.18 2.42 -8.45
C GLU A 555 -33.06 3.86 -7.92
N LEU A 556 -31.84 4.35 -7.69
CA LEU A 556 -31.55 5.73 -7.23
C LEU A 556 -30.34 6.33 -7.96
N TYR A 557 -30.15 5.98 -9.23
CA TYR A 557 -29.08 6.54 -10.03
C TYR A 557 -29.21 8.07 -10.15
N GLN A 558 -28.08 8.78 -10.03
CA GLN A 558 -27.99 10.21 -10.22
C GLN A 558 -26.92 10.49 -11.28
N VAL A 559 -27.28 11.30 -12.28
CA VAL A 559 -26.30 11.82 -13.26
C VAL A 559 -25.22 12.61 -12.50
N PRO A 560 -23.93 12.46 -12.85
CA PRO A 560 -22.86 13.23 -12.23
C PRO A 560 -23.13 14.73 -12.24
N GLU A 561 -22.86 15.39 -11.11
CA GLU A 561 -23.29 16.76 -10.84
C GLU A 561 -22.61 17.83 -11.70
N GLU A 562 -21.49 17.47 -12.33
CA GLU A 562 -20.77 18.29 -13.31
C GLU A 562 -21.53 18.46 -14.63
N PHE A 563 -22.50 17.57 -14.90
CA PHE A 563 -23.34 17.65 -16.09
C PHE A 563 -24.66 18.35 -15.78
N PRO A 564 -25.13 19.23 -16.69
CA PRO A 564 -26.43 19.86 -16.51
C PRO A 564 -27.51 18.79 -16.53
N ARG A 565 -28.33 18.73 -15.48
CA ARG A 565 -29.61 18.03 -15.54
C ARG A 565 -30.44 18.70 -16.64
N GLU A 566 -30.76 17.97 -17.70
CA GLU A 566 -31.64 18.53 -18.74
C GLU A 566 -32.99 18.85 -18.08
N PRO A 567 -33.46 20.11 -18.11
CA PRO A 567 -34.81 20.38 -17.65
C PRO A 567 -35.79 19.58 -18.54
N PRO A 568 -36.86 19.01 -17.95
CA PRO A 568 -37.85 18.28 -18.72
C PRO A 568 -38.38 19.20 -19.81
N THR A 569 -38.07 18.86 -21.06
CA THR A 569 -38.46 19.66 -22.22
C THR A 569 -39.96 19.44 -22.39
N LEU A 570 -40.76 20.50 -22.26
CA LEU A 570 -42.23 20.52 -22.40
C LEU A 570 -42.75 19.86 -23.70
N ALA A 571 -41.88 19.63 -24.68
CA ALA A 571 -42.19 18.93 -25.93
C ALA A 571 -42.18 17.38 -25.82
N SER A 572 -41.89 16.82 -24.63
CA SER A 572 -41.78 15.38 -24.39
C SER A 572 -42.77 14.85 -23.35
N VAL A 573 -43.88 15.56 -23.11
CA VAL A 573 -45.03 15.00 -22.41
C VAL A 573 -45.81 14.15 -23.43
N PRO A 574 -45.69 12.81 -23.45
CA PRO A 574 -46.67 12.00 -24.17
C PRO A 574 -48.05 12.33 -23.59
N GLU A 575 -49.09 12.35 -24.44
CA GLU A 575 -50.48 12.54 -23.99
C GLU A 575 -50.73 11.72 -22.72
N LEU A 576 -51.02 12.41 -21.61
CA LEU A 576 -51.27 11.79 -20.33
C LEU A 576 -52.45 10.82 -20.49
N ASN A 577 -52.18 9.52 -20.45
CA ASN A 577 -53.23 8.55 -20.13
C ASN A 577 -53.61 8.80 -18.66
N PRO A 578 -54.89 9.07 -18.35
CA PRO A 578 -55.34 9.41 -17.00
C PRO A 578 -55.16 8.28 -15.97
N ASP A 579 -54.76 7.08 -16.41
CA ASP A 579 -54.59 5.89 -15.58
C ASP A 579 -53.11 5.56 -15.27
N GLU A 580 -52.13 6.29 -15.83
CA GLU A 580 -50.70 6.11 -15.49
C GLU A 580 -50.25 7.13 -14.43
N PRO A 581 -49.61 6.69 -13.33
CA PRO A 581 -49.12 7.61 -12.31
C PRO A 581 -48.05 8.54 -12.88
N LEU A 582 -48.23 9.85 -12.65
CA LEU A 582 -47.37 10.97 -13.10
C LEU A 582 -45.86 10.80 -12.80
N SER A 583 -45.49 9.93 -11.86
CA SER A 583 -44.11 9.60 -11.52
C SER A 583 -43.35 8.91 -12.65
N LEU A 584 -44.01 8.11 -13.50
CA LEU A 584 -43.35 7.34 -14.57
C LEU A 584 -42.98 8.18 -15.82
N VAL A 585 -43.58 9.37 -15.97
CA VAL A 585 -43.41 10.20 -17.18
C VAL A 585 -42.17 11.10 -17.10
N TYR A 586 -41.77 11.52 -15.90
CA TYR A 586 -40.56 12.34 -15.69
C TYR A 586 -39.26 11.53 -15.66
N GLU A 587 -39.33 10.20 -15.48
CA GLU A 587 -38.17 9.29 -15.37
C GLU A 587 -37.57 8.88 -16.73
N ARG A 588 -38.14 9.32 -17.86
CA ARG A 588 -37.84 8.69 -19.17
C ARG A 588 -36.53 9.11 -19.85
N LYS A 589 -35.85 10.18 -19.39
CA LYS A 589 -34.62 10.70 -20.04
C LYS A 589 -33.31 10.36 -19.31
N ASP A 590 -33.33 10.30 -17.98
CA ASP A 590 -32.17 9.89 -17.18
C ASP A 590 -32.26 8.40 -16.86
N ARG A 591 -32.38 7.56 -17.89
CA ARG A 591 -32.42 6.11 -17.68
C ARG A 591 -31.05 5.66 -17.16
N PRO A 592 -30.98 4.90 -16.06
CA PRO A 592 -29.75 4.25 -15.66
C PRO A 592 -29.15 3.46 -16.83
N PRO A 593 -27.82 3.30 -16.89
CA PRO A 593 -27.23 2.42 -17.90
C PRO A 593 -27.93 1.06 -17.85
N PRO A 594 -28.25 0.45 -19.01
CA PRO A 594 -29.04 -0.78 -19.08
C PRO A 594 -28.20 -1.97 -18.60
N ASN A 595 -27.80 -1.99 -17.33
CA ASN A 595 -26.95 -3.04 -16.80
C ASN A 595 -27.80 -4.11 -16.15
N THR A 596 -27.49 -5.37 -16.44
CA THR A 596 -28.04 -6.50 -15.72
C THR A 596 -27.48 -6.52 -14.30
N GLU A 597 -28.35 -6.62 -13.30
CA GLU A 597 -27.95 -6.85 -11.92
C GLU A 597 -27.53 -8.31 -11.77
N HIS A 598 -26.30 -8.53 -11.32
CA HIS A 598 -25.79 -9.87 -11.01
C HIS A 598 -26.06 -10.22 -9.54
N SER A 599 -26.21 -11.51 -9.26
CA SER A 599 -26.42 -11.97 -7.88
C SER A 599 -25.11 -11.94 -7.11
N LEU A 600 -25.13 -11.43 -5.87
CA LEU A 600 -23.95 -11.41 -5.03
C LEU A 600 -23.57 -12.83 -4.61
N SER A 601 -22.29 -13.16 -4.74
CA SER A 601 -21.82 -14.47 -4.34
C SER A 601 -21.79 -14.62 -2.82
N THR A 602 -22.22 -15.81 -2.37
CA THR A 602 -22.13 -16.28 -0.99
C THR A 602 -21.25 -17.53 -0.86
N SER A 603 -20.70 -18.04 -1.97
CA SER A 603 -19.85 -19.23 -1.99
C SER A 603 -18.40 -18.87 -1.65
N THR A 604 -17.52 -19.84 -1.38
CA THR A 604 -16.14 -19.52 -0.99
C THR A 604 -15.37 -18.94 -2.17
N LEU A 605 -14.42 -18.02 -1.92
CA LEU A 605 -13.65 -17.40 -3.00
C LEU A 605 -12.98 -18.43 -3.92
N PHE A 606 -12.54 -19.54 -3.34
CA PHE A 606 -11.90 -20.64 -4.05
C PHE A 606 -12.83 -21.32 -5.08
N SER A 607 -14.14 -21.41 -4.81
CA SER A 607 -15.11 -22.01 -5.75
C SER A 607 -15.54 -21.07 -6.87
N ILE A 608 -15.51 -19.76 -6.63
CA ILE A 608 -15.94 -18.74 -7.60
C ILE A 608 -14.83 -18.48 -8.63
N LEU A 609 -13.58 -18.52 -8.17
CA LEU A 609 -12.44 -18.21 -9.02
C LEU A 609 -12.16 -19.33 -10.02
N PRO A 610 -11.80 -18.96 -11.27
CA PRO A 610 -11.41 -19.94 -12.27
C PRO A 610 -10.15 -20.70 -11.85
N ASN A 611 -9.93 -21.85 -12.49
CA ASN A 611 -8.76 -22.71 -12.28
C ASN A 611 -8.55 -23.16 -10.83
N SER A 612 -9.64 -23.41 -10.07
CA SER A 612 -9.57 -23.79 -8.66
C SER A 612 -8.74 -22.78 -7.84
N GLY A 613 -9.06 -21.50 -8.00
CA GLY A 613 -8.45 -20.42 -7.24
C GLY A 613 -6.99 -20.12 -7.56
N ASP A 614 -6.42 -20.60 -8.68
CA ASP A 614 -5.09 -20.18 -9.12
C ASP A 614 -5.16 -19.05 -10.16
N LEU A 615 -4.51 -17.93 -9.84
CA LEU A 615 -4.54 -16.75 -10.68
C LEU A 615 -3.52 -16.84 -11.83
N PRO A 616 -3.95 -16.59 -13.08
CA PRO A 616 -3.03 -16.56 -14.22
C PRO A 616 -2.10 -15.34 -14.15
N GLU A 617 -0.87 -15.52 -14.62
CA GLU A 617 0.11 -14.43 -14.72
C GLU A 617 -0.34 -13.34 -15.71
N ILE A 618 0.05 -12.08 -15.43
CA ILE A 618 -0.32 -10.90 -16.23
C ILE A 618 -0.09 -11.06 -17.75
N PRO A 619 1.04 -11.61 -18.24
CA PRO A 619 1.27 -11.78 -19.68
C PRO A 619 0.34 -12.77 -20.37
N ASN A 620 -0.29 -13.67 -19.60
CA ASN A 620 -1.19 -14.70 -20.11
C ASN A 620 -2.66 -14.23 -20.09
N LEU A 621 -2.94 -13.07 -19.50
CA LEU A 621 -4.27 -12.49 -19.48
C LEU A 621 -4.62 -11.88 -20.85
N PRO A 622 -5.87 -12.06 -21.33
CA PRO A 622 -6.38 -11.29 -22.46
C PRO A 622 -6.32 -9.79 -22.18
N LEU A 623 -5.90 -8.99 -23.16
CA LEU A 623 -5.84 -7.54 -23.07
C LEU A 623 -6.81 -6.91 -24.08
N LEU A 624 -7.69 -6.04 -23.58
CA LEU A 624 -8.63 -5.27 -24.37
C LEU A 624 -8.22 -3.79 -24.43
N ALA A 625 -8.33 -3.20 -25.61
CA ALA A 625 -8.30 -1.75 -25.83
C ALA A 625 -9.52 -1.08 -25.18
N PHE A 626 -9.49 0.26 -25.09
CA PHE A 626 -10.60 1.03 -24.54
C PHE A 626 -11.93 0.85 -25.32
N ASP A 627 -11.85 0.50 -26.60
CA ASP A 627 -12.99 0.23 -27.49
C ASP A 627 -13.47 -1.23 -27.46
N GLY A 628 -12.81 -2.10 -26.68
CA GLY A 628 -13.14 -3.51 -26.58
C GLY A 628 -12.43 -4.43 -27.57
N SER A 629 -11.61 -3.88 -28.48
CA SER A 629 -10.82 -4.71 -29.39
C SER A 629 -9.70 -5.47 -28.65
N THR A 630 -9.41 -6.71 -29.07
CA THR A 630 -8.32 -7.50 -28.47
C THR A 630 -6.96 -6.98 -28.93
N LEU A 631 -6.08 -6.70 -27.98
CA LEU A 631 -4.74 -6.18 -28.22
C LEU A 631 -3.66 -7.19 -27.85
N THR A 632 -2.64 -7.27 -28.68
CA THR A 632 -1.38 -7.92 -28.27
C THR A 632 -0.52 -6.95 -27.45
N GLN A 633 0.38 -7.50 -26.62
CA GLN A 633 1.33 -6.72 -25.83
C GLN A 633 2.15 -5.72 -26.68
N LYS A 634 2.47 -6.09 -27.93
CA LYS A 634 3.23 -5.25 -28.85
C LYS A 634 2.37 -4.10 -29.39
N GLN A 635 1.18 -4.40 -29.89
CA GLN A 635 0.25 -3.38 -30.39
C GLN A 635 -0.06 -2.35 -29.32
N ALA A 636 -0.36 -2.79 -28.10
CA ALA A 636 -0.61 -1.87 -26.99
C ALA A 636 0.57 -0.90 -26.74
N ASN A 637 1.82 -1.35 -26.92
CA ASN A 637 2.99 -0.46 -26.77
C ASN A 637 3.08 0.55 -27.91
N ASP A 638 2.87 0.09 -29.15
CA ASP A 638 2.94 0.91 -30.35
C ASP A 638 1.84 1.98 -30.32
N ASP A 639 0.62 1.60 -29.92
CA ASP A 639 -0.53 2.49 -29.77
C ASP A 639 -0.31 3.53 -28.66
N ALA A 640 0.22 3.11 -27.51
CA ALA A 640 0.52 4.02 -26.40
C ALA A 640 1.62 5.02 -26.78
N TRP A 641 2.63 4.59 -27.54
CA TRP A 641 3.67 5.48 -28.04
C TRP A 641 3.10 6.51 -29.02
N ALA A 642 2.30 6.06 -29.99
CA ALA A 642 1.64 6.94 -30.95
C ALA A 642 0.70 7.94 -30.27
N PHE A 643 -0.09 7.48 -29.29
CA PHE A 643 -0.96 8.34 -28.49
C PHE A 643 -0.14 9.35 -27.69
N THR A 644 0.96 8.93 -27.06
CA THR A 644 1.83 9.83 -26.27
C THR A 644 2.43 10.94 -27.14
N GLU A 645 2.92 10.62 -28.34
CA GLU A 645 3.45 11.62 -29.27
C GLU A 645 2.38 12.62 -29.72
N ALA A 646 1.18 12.13 -30.07
CA ALA A 646 0.05 12.98 -30.42
C ALA A 646 -0.38 13.86 -29.25
N TYR A 647 -0.50 13.29 -28.05
CA TYR A 647 -0.89 13.98 -26.83
C TYR A 647 0.07 15.11 -26.47
N ARG A 648 1.37 14.86 -26.54
CA ARG A 648 2.42 15.86 -26.27
C ARG A 648 2.32 17.06 -27.20
N ARG A 649 2.03 16.82 -28.49
CA ARG A 649 1.88 17.89 -29.49
C ARG A 649 0.58 18.68 -29.31
N GLU A 650 -0.54 17.99 -29.10
CA GLU A 650 -1.86 18.61 -29.07
C GLU A 650 -2.18 19.31 -27.74
N ILE A 651 -1.85 18.67 -26.61
CA ILE A 651 -2.24 19.14 -25.26
C ILE A 651 -1.00 19.51 -24.44
N GLY A 652 0.05 18.69 -24.54
CA GLY A 652 1.32 18.93 -23.84
C GLY A 652 1.98 20.25 -24.24
N GLY A 653 1.71 20.76 -25.45
CA GLY A 653 2.32 21.96 -26.00
C GLY A 653 3.80 21.78 -26.33
N CYS A 654 4.22 20.54 -26.61
CA CYS A 654 5.58 20.22 -27.00
C CYS A 654 5.80 20.45 -28.49
N GLU A 655 6.91 21.11 -28.84
CA GLU A 655 7.36 21.23 -30.23
C GLU A 655 7.84 19.88 -30.76
N ALA A 656 7.78 19.68 -32.09
CA ALA A 656 8.11 18.39 -32.72
C ALA A 656 9.59 17.96 -32.51
N GLU A 657 10.47 18.89 -32.16
CA GLU A 657 11.91 18.69 -31.95
C GLU A 657 12.33 18.85 -30.48
N ALA A 658 11.39 19.00 -29.55
CA ALA A 658 11.70 19.17 -28.13
C ALA A 658 12.33 17.90 -27.54
N GLU A 659 13.37 18.04 -26.72
CA GLU A 659 13.97 16.92 -26.00
C GLU A 659 12.92 16.25 -25.11
N VAL A 660 12.79 14.92 -25.25
CA VAL A 660 11.86 14.14 -24.44
C VAL A 660 12.33 14.16 -22.99
N ALA A 661 11.58 14.84 -22.13
CA ALA A 661 11.82 14.80 -20.69
C ALA A 661 11.86 13.34 -20.21
N LYS A 662 12.88 13.01 -19.42
CA LYS A 662 13.03 11.68 -18.87
C LYS A 662 11.84 11.39 -17.95
N ARG A 663 11.22 10.23 -18.12
CA ARG A 663 10.15 9.77 -17.24
C ARG A 663 10.65 9.67 -15.80
N GLU A 664 9.96 10.34 -14.90
CA GLU A 664 10.14 10.21 -13.46
C GLU A 664 9.10 9.25 -12.87
N PRO A 665 9.46 8.46 -11.84
CA PRO A 665 8.50 7.57 -11.20
C PRO A 665 7.41 8.40 -10.49
N ASN A 666 6.15 7.95 -10.57
CA ASN A 666 4.98 8.59 -9.94
C ASN A 666 4.66 10.00 -10.47
N SER A 667 5.15 10.35 -11.65
CA SER A 667 4.98 11.68 -12.26
C SER A 667 4.62 11.54 -13.73
N ALA A 668 3.71 12.40 -14.21
CA ALA A 668 3.28 12.44 -15.60
C ALA A 668 3.70 13.75 -16.30
N LEU A 669 4.62 14.51 -15.70
CA LEU A 669 5.05 15.81 -16.21
C LEU A 669 5.80 15.72 -17.54
N ASP A 670 6.38 14.56 -17.87
CA ASP A 670 7.00 14.32 -19.17
C ASP A 670 6.00 14.34 -20.34
N LEU A 671 4.69 14.30 -20.10
CA LEU A 671 3.67 14.47 -21.13
C LEU A 671 3.44 15.95 -21.51
N PHE A 672 4.00 16.89 -20.74
CA PHE A 672 3.75 18.32 -20.90
C PHE A 672 5.05 19.10 -21.07
N CYS A 673 5.02 20.08 -21.98
CA CYS A 673 6.09 21.05 -22.15
C CYS A 673 5.63 22.43 -21.66
N HIS A 674 6.59 23.25 -21.21
CA HIS A 674 6.38 24.62 -20.73
C HIS A 674 5.51 24.77 -19.45
N LEU A 675 5.61 23.85 -18.50
CA LEU A 675 4.96 24.01 -17.19
C LEU A 675 5.59 25.14 -16.35
N ASP A 676 6.87 25.45 -16.60
CA ASP A 676 7.65 26.50 -15.91
C ASP A 676 7.15 27.93 -16.14
N GLN A 677 6.28 28.16 -17.13
CA GLN A 677 5.68 29.49 -17.35
C GLN A 677 4.44 29.74 -16.47
N VAL A 678 3.88 28.71 -15.84
CA VAL A 678 2.64 28.81 -15.04
C VAL A 678 2.91 28.60 -13.54
N TYR A 679 4.00 27.93 -13.15
CA TYR A 679 4.36 27.72 -11.75
C TYR A 679 5.80 28.15 -11.45
N ASP A 680 6.00 29.47 -11.36
CA ASP A 680 7.11 30.03 -10.58
C ASP A 680 6.53 30.56 -9.25
N PRO A 681 6.62 29.81 -8.14
CA PRO A 681 6.12 30.27 -6.84
C PRO A 681 6.86 31.53 -6.34
N LEU A 682 7.95 31.94 -6.99
CA LEU A 682 8.68 33.18 -6.72
C LEU A 682 8.37 34.32 -7.71
N LYS A 683 7.54 34.08 -8.75
CA LYS A 683 6.99 35.14 -9.62
C LYS A 683 5.48 35.25 -9.46
N VAL A 684 4.99 35.29 -8.23
CA VAL A 684 3.88 36.22 -7.96
C VAL A 684 4.48 37.61 -8.11
N GLN A 685 4.31 38.22 -9.29
CA GLN A 685 4.65 39.62 -9.48
C GLN A 685 4.01 40.39 -8.33
N MET A 686 4.85 40.98 -7.47
CA MET A 686 4.42 42.10 -6.65
C MET A 686 3.77 43.10 -7.60
N TYR A 687 2.44 43.17 -7.53
CA TYR A 687 1.66 44.18 -8.21
C TYR A 687 2.18 45.54 -7.70
N ASP A 688 2.92 46.25 -8.55
CA ASP A 688 3.42 47.59 -8.26
C ASP A 688 2.20 48.55 -8.21
N PRO A 689 1.85 49.12 -7.04
CA PRO A 689 0.67 49.97 -6.92
C PRO A 689 0.84 51.35 -7.60
N LYS A 690 1.91 51.58 -8.38
CA LYS A 690 2.19 52.87 -9.03
C LYS A 690 1.80 52.98 -10.51
N LYS A 691 1.22 51.95 -11.12
CA LYS A 691 0.70 52.04 -12.50
C LYS A 691 -0.82 52.02 -12.58
N MET A 692 -1.46 52.99 -11.93
CA MET A 692 -2.83 53.38 -12.30
C MET A 692 -3.13 54.82 -11.88
N SER A 693 -2.45 55.79 -12.50
CA SER A 693 -3.02 57.13 -12.66
C SER A 693 -2.81 57.54 -14.11
N HIS A 694 -3.84 57.29 -14.93
CA HIS A 694 -4.25 58.07 -16.10
C HIS A 694 -5.07 57.16 -17.00
N HIS A 695 -6.35 57.01 -16.67
CA HIS A 695 -7.42 57.10 -17.66
C HIS A 695 -8.72 57.37 -16.92
N GLY A 696 -9.09 58.65 -16.90
CA GLY A 696 -10.47 59.02 -16.62
C GLY A 696 -11.31 58.65 -17.82
N SER A 697 -12.31 57.81 -17.61
CA SER A 697 -13.47 57.73 -18.49
C SER A 697 -14.72 57.65 -17.61
N ALA A 698 -15.58 58.62 -17.86
CA ALA A 698 -16.85 58.81 -17.21
C ALA A 698 -17.78 57.64 -17.49
N GLN A 699 -18.54 57.19 -16.48
CA GLN A 699 -19.88 56.68 -16.69
C GLN A 699 -20.71 56.71 -15.39
N LYS A 700 -22.00 56.93 -15.60
CA LYS A 700 -23.04 57.47 -14.71
C LYS A 700 -23.41 56.50 -13.58
N LYS A 701 -23.67 57.05 -12.39
CA LYS A 701 -24.56 56.44 -11.39
C LYS A 701 -26.04 56.76 -11.72
N PRO A 702 -26.99 55.85 -11.43
CA PRO A 702 -28.41 56.21 -11.32
C PRO A 702 -28.71 56.79 -9.92
N PRO A 703 -29.84 57.51 -9.77
CA PRO A 703 -30.09 58.38 -8.61
C PRO A 703 -30.81 57.63 -7.48
N VAL A 704 -30.50 57.99 -6.24
CA VAL A 704 -31.43 57.86 -5.10
C VAL A 704 -31.26 59.13 -4.27
N ASP A 705 -32.42 59.69 -3.90
CA ASP A 705 -32.67 61.02 -3.38
C ASP A 705 -32.02 61.35 -2.01
N GLU A 706 -31.88 62.66 -1.82
CA GLU A 706 -31.47 63.44 -0.65
C GLU A 706 -32.39 63.15 0.57
N ASP A 707 -32.04 63.35 1.85
CA ASP A 707 -31.57 64.61 2.46
C ASP A 707 -31.27 64.45 3.98
N ILE A 708 -30.69 65.50 4.58
CA ILE A 708 -30.50 65.85 6.04
C ILE A 708 -29.07 65.66 6.68
N ILE A 709 -28.09 66.51 6.29
CA ILE A 709 -27.40 67.64 7.00
C ILE A 709 -27.21 67.58 8.57
N PRO A 710 -26.11 68.11 9.23
CA PRO A 710 -24.67 68.24 8.89
C PRO A 710 -23.62 68.17 10.06
N ALA A 711 -22.34 68.04 9.65
CA ALA A 711 -21.08 68.66 10.12
C ALA A 711 -20.80 69.05 11.60
N GLU A 712 -19.79 68.38 12.20
CA GLU A 712 -18.66 69.04 12.86
C GLU A 712 -17.42 68.11 12.90
N GLN A 713 -16.21 68.68 12.87
CA GLN A 713 -14.90 68.02 12.99
C GLN A 713 -14.28 67.34 11.74
N LYS A 714 -14.15 68.12 10.65
CA LYS A 714 -13.10 67.93 9.63
C LYS A 714 -12.04 69.02 9.80
N GLU A 715 -11.17 68.91 10.82
CA GLU A 715 -9.98 69.79 10.89
C GLU A 715 -8.75 69.24 11.63
N SER A 716 -8.76 68.01 12.16
CA SER A 716 -7.60 67.45 12.87
C SER A 716 -6.77 66.44 12.07
N ALA A 717 -7.32 65.80 11.04
CA ALA A 717 -6.61 64.73 10.31
C ALA A 717 -5.72 65.21 9.13
N LYS A 718 -5.69 66.52 8.84
CA LYS A 718 -4.92 67.09 7.70
C LYS A 718 -3.58 67.72 8.09
N LYS A 719 -3.21 67.71 9.38
CA LYS A 719 -1.97 68.32 9.88
C LYS A 719 -0.84 67.33 10.17
N GLU A 720 -1.13 66.06 10.40
CA GLU A 720 -0.09 65.07 10.74
C GLU A 720 0.53 64.37 9.51
N ALA A 721 -0.14 64.39 8.35
CA ALA A 721 0.38 63.77 7.13
C ALA A 721 1.44 64.61 6.39
N SER A 722 1.59 65.90 6.72
CA SER A 722 2.53 66.81 6.06
C SER A 722 3.90 66.95 6.74
N GLU A 723 4.08 66.38 7.94
CA GLU A 723 5.35 66.51 8.69
C GLU A 723 6.30 65.32 8.52
N HIS A 724 5.79 64.16 8.09
CA HIS A 724 6.61 62.96 7.91
C HIS A 724 7.34 62.87 6.56
N LEU A 725 6.92 63.65 5.56
CA LEU A 725 7.53 63.64 4.21
C LEU A 725 8.75 64.57 4.06
N ALA A 726 9.10 65.36 5.08
CA ALA A 726 10.16 66.37 5.01
C ALA A 726 11.51 65.94 5.63
N ARG A 727 11.70 64.69 6.05
CA ARG A 727 12.90 64.26 6.79
C ARG A 727 13.79 63.18 6.14
N GLN A 728 13.50 62.72 4.92
CA GLN A 728 14.28 61.64 4.29
C GLN A 728 14.97 61.99 2.96
N ALA A 729 15.17 63.27 2.67
CA ALA A 729 16.03 63.73 1.57
C ALA A 729 17.30 64.39 2.13
N GLY A 730 18.42 63.65 2.17
CA GLY A 730 19.71 64.20 2.61
C GLY A 730 20.91 63.23 2.55
N ARG A 731 21.58 63.21 1.38
CA ARG A 731 23.05 63.12 1.14
C ARG A 731 23.87 61.86 1.53
N ASP A 732 24.20 61.07 0.50
CA ASP A 732 25.50 60.98 -0.21
C ASP A 732 26.89 60.93 0.50
N THR A 733 27.67 59.90 0.08
CA THR A 733 29.11 59.86 -0.35
C THR A 733 30.29 59.61 0.62
N ALA A 734 31.12 58.59 0.30
CA ALA A 734 32.59 58.62 0.00
C ALA A 734 33.43 57.44 0.57
N SER A 735 34.32 56.87 -0.25
CA SER A 735 35.36 55.82 0.02
C SER A 735 36.79 56.46 0.13
N PRO A 736 37.95 55.73 0.15
CA PRO A 736 38.47 54.52 0.85
C PRO A 736 39.85 54.80 1.57
N PRO A 737 40.67 53.78 2.00
CA PRO A 737 41.81 53.33 1.16
C PRO A 737 42.23 51.82 1.26
N LYS A 738 43.23 51.43 0.45
CA LYS A 738 43.76 50.08 0.07
C LYS A 738 44.97 49.58 0.89
N GLU A 739 45.22 48.27 0.91
CA GLU A 739 46.59 47.68 0.86
C GLU A 739 46.62 46.24 0.27
N LYS A 740 47.79 45.84 -0.27
CA LYS A 740 48.07 44.74 -1.24
C LYS A 740 48.55 43.43 -0.57
N GLY A 741 48.42 42.30 -1.29
CA GLY A 741 49.22 41.08 -1.07
C GLY A 741 48.97 40.02 -2.16
N ASP A 742 49.99 39.78 -2.98
CA ASP A 742 50.05 38.90 -4.15
C ASP A 742 50.79 37.60 -3.78
N ASN A 743 50.27 36.42 -4.16
CA ASN A 743 50.95 35.11 -4.27
C ASN A 743 49.91 33.96 -4.29
N GLY A 744 49.59 33.42 -5.47
CA GLY A 744 48.72 32.24 -5.57
C GLY A 744 48.73 31.50 -6.90
N GLN A 745 49.41 32.00 -7.95
CA GLN A 745 49.34 31.42 -9.29
C GLN A 745 50.47 30.46 -9.67
N GLU A 746 51.44 30.22 -8.78
CA GLU A 746 52.56 29.30 -9.08
C GLU A 746 52.29 27.85 -8.63
N ALA A 747 51.38 27.63 -7.67
CA ALA A 747 51.08 26.29 -7.13
C ALA A 747 50.05 25.48 -7.95
N GLN A 748 49.23 26.14 -8.77
CA GLN A 748 48.24 25.45 -9.62
C GLN A 748 48.84 24.87 -10.90
N ASN A 749 49.94 25.46 -11.40
CA ASN A 749 50.59 25.01 -12.62
C ASN A 749 51.48 23.77 -12.41
N GLU A 750 52.06 23.58 -11.22
CA GLU A 750 52.81 22.35 -10.89
C GLU A 750 51.90 21.13 -10.71
N PHE A 751 50.67 21.33 -10.20
CA PHE A 751 49.72 20.23 -9.97
C PHE A 751 49.14 19.68 -11.28
N GLN A 752 48.88 20.55 -12.27
CA GLN A 752 48.44 20.10 -13.59
C GLN A 752 49.57 19.41 -14.39
N ALA A 753 50.82 19.81 -14.19
CA ALA A 753 51.98 19.15 -14.82
C ALA A 753 52.27 17.74 -14.27
N GLN A 754 51.95 17.48 -12.99
CA GLN A 754 52.08 16.15 -12.37
C GLN A 754 50.98 15.17 -12.81
N MET A 755 49.74 15.63 -12.96
CA MET A 755 48.62 14.81 -13.45
C MET A 755 48.80 14.35 -14.91
N ALA A 756 49.44 15.18 -15.74
CA ALA A 756 49.77 14.81 -17.12
C ALA A 756 50.89 13.74 -17.23
N ARG A 757 51.76 13.62 -16.21
CA ARG A 757 52.82 12.59 -16.15
C ARG A 757 52.29 11.25 -15.66
N GLN A 758 51.31 11.22 -14.75
CA GLN A 758 50.69 9.97 -14.29
C GLN A 758 49.82 9.30 -15.37
N LYS A 759 49.09 10.08 -16.19
CA LYS A 759 48.31 9.52 -17.31
C LYS A 759 49.16 8.85 -18.40
N LYS A 760 50.47 9.16 -18.48
CA LYS A 760 51.39 8.59 -19.47
C LYS A 760 52.08 7.30 -19.00
N GLN A 761 52.01 6.98 -17.69
CA GLN A 761 52.54 5.72 -17.15
C GLN A 761 51.49 4.58 -17.13
N VAL A 762 50.20 4.90 -17.00
CA VAL A 762 49.13 3.88 -16.99
C VAL A 762 48.86 3.32 -18.40
N GLY A 763 49.08 4.12 -19.46
CA GLY A 763 48.91 3.67 -20.85
C GLY A 763 50.02 2.76 -21.39
N HIS A 764 51.07 2.48 -20.61
CA HIS A 764 52.19 1.62 -21.04
C HIS A 764 52.19 0.22 -20.40
N GLU A 765 51.23 -0.06 -19.51
CA GLU A 765 51.17 -1.32 -18.74
C GLU A 765 50.04 -2.27 -19.23
N GLU A 766 49.14 -1.81 -20.10
CA GLU A 766 48.10 -2.65 -20.74
C GLU A 766 48.53 -3.26 -22.10
N GLU A 767 49.70 -2.92 -22.65
CA GLU A 767 50.19 -3.45 -23.94
C GLU A 767 51.29 -4.53 -23.77
N LYS A 768 51.27 -5.29 -22.66
CA LYS A 768 52.30 -6.31 -22.39
C LYS A 768 51.82 -7.65 -21.81
N VAL A 769 50.51 -7.94 -21.83
CA VAL A 769 49.98 -9.25 -21.38
C VAL A 769 48.97 -9.79 -22.38
N THR A 770 49.41 -10.12 -23.59
CA THR A 770 48.90 -11.24 -24.40
C THR A 770 49.83 -11.40 -25.60
N GLY A 771 50.81 -12.30 -25.46
CA GLY A 771 51.80 -12.57 -26.50
C GLY A 771 52.63 -13.82 -26.19
N ASP A 772 52.10 -14.95 -26.65
CA ASP A 772 52.80 -16.06 -27.31
C ASP A 772 53.42 -17.25 -26.54
N GLU A 773 53.35 -18.40 -27.25
CA GLU A 773 53.93 -19.75 -27.08
C GLU A 773 53.25 -20.75 -26.10
N GLY A 774 52.88 -21.99 -26.45
CA GLY A 774 52.99 -22.78 -27.69
C GLY A 774 53.22 -24.28 -27.40
N GLN A 775 52.48 -25.18 -28.11
CA GLN A 775 52.75 -26.61 -28.43
C GLN A 775 52.70 -27.68 -27.31
N LYS A 776 52.27 -28.95 -27.46
CA LYS A 776 51.88 -29.92 -28.53
C LYS A 776 51.10 -31.06 -27.80
N GLU A 777 50.05 -31.69 -28.32
CA GLU A 777 49.95 -32.95 -29.11
C GLU A 777 48.42 -33.22 -29.19
N GLY A 778 47.74 -33.71 -30.22
CA GLY A 778 48.10 -34.42 -31.44
C GLY A 778 47.35 -35.76 -31.52
N THR A 779 46.07 -35.81 -31.95
CA THR A 779 45.49 -37.01 -32.63
C THR A 779 44.17 -36.71 -33.37
N GLU A 780 44.29 -36.46 -34.68
CA GLU A 780 43.63 -37.14 -35.81
C GLU A 780 42.27 -37.87 -35.62
N VAL A 781 41.28 -37.54 -36.48
CA VAL A 781 40.67 -38.43 -37.53
C VAL A 781 39.20 -38.07 -37.88
N GLN A 782 39.00 -37.72 -39.16
CA GLN A 782 37.86 -37.92 -40.09
C GLN A 782 36.52 -37.14 -39.99
N LYS A 783 36.40 -36.22 -40.97
CA LYS A 783 35.22 -35.90 -41.81
C LYS A 783 34.80 -37.13 -42.67
N PRO A 784 33.54 -37.23 -43.17
CA PRO A 784 33.04 -36.42 -44.32
C PRO A 784 31.58 -35.94 -44.14
N ASP A 785 31.15 -34.75 -44.58
CA ASP A 785 30.98 -34.14 -45.91
C ASP A 785 29.88 -34.73 -46.83
N LEU A 786 28.87 -33.86 -47.07
CA LEU A 786 28.04 -33.64 -48.28
C LEU A 786 26.99 -34.73 -48.64
N LYS A 787 25.71 -34.45 -48.95
CA LYS A 787 25.13 -33.47 -49.90
C LYS A 787 23.64 -33.79 -50.11
N ASN A 788 22.83 -32.73 -50.30
CA ASN A 788 21.66 -32.59 -51.21
C ASN A 788 20.47 -33.57 -51.06
N THR A 789 19.18 -33.26 -51.27
CA THR A 789 18.46 -32.36 -52.20
C THR A 789 16.96 -32.52 -51.80
N VAL A 790 16.18 -31.46 -51.62
CA VAL A 790 15.14 -30.96 -52.56
C VAL A 790 13.77 -31.70 -52.50
N GLU A 791 12.71 -30.88 -52.47
CA GLU A 791 11.30 -31.11 -52.88
C GLU A 791 10.25 -31.68 -51.88
N ASP A 792 9.43 -30.76 -51.37
CA ASP A 792 7.96 -30.84 -51.25
C ASP A 792 7.30 -31.39 -52.55
N PRO A 793 6.06 -31.96 -52.58
CA PRO A 793 4.89 -31.33 -51.95
C PRO A 793 3.67 -32.22 -51.55
N LYS A 794 2.78 -31.58 -50.77
CA LYS A 794 1.30 -31.55 -50.89
C LYS A 794 0.46 -32.85 -50.82
N SER A 795 -0.45 -32.75 -49.84
CA SER A 795 -1.91 -32.96 -49.95
C SER A 795 -2.43 -34.37 -50.21
N LYS A 796 -3.22 -34.88 -49.27
CA LYS A 796 -4.62 -35.20 -49.57
C LYS A 796 -5.49 -35.25 -48.32
N THR A 797 -6.64 -34.66 -48.54
CA THR A 797 -7.76 -34.36 -47.67
C THR A 797 -8.62 -35.58 -47.41
N ALA A 798 -9.19 -35.58 -46.21
CA ALA A 798 -10.60 -35.83 -45.93
C ALA A 798 -11.19 -37.25 -45.86
N LEU A 799 -12.10 -37.33 -44.88
CA LEU A 799 -13.36 -38.06 -44.84
C LEU A 799 -13.42 -39.40 -44.08
N GLU A 800 -13.99 -39.27 -42.88
CA GLU A 800 -15.23 -39.94 -42.46
C GLU A 800 -15.20 -41.44 -42.12
N LYS A 801 -15.34 -41.74 -40.82
CA LYS A 801 -16.48 -42.45 -40.19
C LYS A 801 -16.06 -43.04 -38.83
N GLY A 802 -16.82 -42.73 -37.77
CA GLY A 802 -16.79 -43.46 -36.50
C GLY A 802 -17.52 -44.82 -36.61
N PRO A 803 -18.07 -45.41 -35.51
CA PRO A 803 -17.90 -45.09 -34.08
C PRO A 803 -17.67 -46.33 -33.18
N GLY A 804 -17.52 -46.11 -31.87
CA GLY A 804 -17.59 -47.11 -30.78
C GLY A 804 -16.22 -47.69 -30.43
N TRP A 805 -15.70 -47.58 -29.21
CA TRP A 805 -16.31 -47.65 -27.89
C TRP A 805 -15.71 -46.62 -26.93
#